data_AF-A0A959ASV2-F1
#
_entry.id   AF-A0A959ASV2-F1
#
_cell.length_a   1.000
_cell.length_b   1.000
_cell.length_c   1.000
_cell.angle_alpha   90.00
_cell.angle_beta   90.00
_cell.angle_gamma   90.00
#
_symmetry.space_group_name_H-M   'P 1'
#
loop_
_entity.id
_entity.type
_entity.pdbx_description
1 polymer ?
#
loop_
_entity_poly.entity_id
_entity_poly.type
_entity_poly.pdbx_seq_one_letter_code
_entity_poly.pdbx_strand_id
1 'polypeptide(L)'
;MYDGSLKKVEDVAVGDLLMGDDSTPRKVHSLARGRERMFWIRQNKGKDYRVNESHILSLKKSRQEGTGERGDILDISVKDYISRSSKFQTNYKGYKVAVDFPEQKVPLPPYFLGLWLGDGSSGKSNIHTQDEEVVAYLQELANRFSLTLTSYLVPGKCPEYRISNEAKRWGYSLQGELREMGVLGNKHIPRGYLINSRKNRLLLLAGLLDSDGHYLEQSNGYEITQKDEALTRQIKFLCDSLGYRVSFKAKRASIASTGFESTVYRLRIYGNIDEIPVRIERKQAREWRSPVDWQVTGIQVEFDKVDDYYGFEIDGNRRFLLEDMTVTHNTALTLSLAKNAASDFGKPVAIFSLEMSALQLAQRVISMEAEISGMKMRNGQLEEYEWQQLNAALERISEVPLFIDDTPGINIFELRAKARRLKMQHDIDLIIIDYLQLMSGGGDSQRGNREQEVSAISRALKGLAKELSVPVIALSQLSRAVEVRGGTKRPQLSDLRESGCLTGDTLLQDAETGRLVSIKTLAEREEQKPIKVVALGDDQKLSSHTMVKAFYSGRKMIFELKTRSGRRIKASSNHPFLKLEGWTALEALKIGDKIAIPREIPIEKPDNPLSEDELILLAHLIGDGCILPKQPYHYTSADMANIEVVNEKADKLFGIKGRIVEQKNWWHTYLKSPTQLTHRRKNPITKWYESMGLDRVRSYAKRLPNGVFRCDNQRLALFLHHLWATDGNVSWKKLKGRKPSAAIYYATSSPTLASQVQHLLCRLGIQSAIRLVSQGKHRDNYHVLVQGTTNQLRFLRKIGCYGSRGNCIPELIQALEAIKINPNNGVIPKEAWRMLIEPIMKKQGISWRGLFRAMELQYSSSIYKNGISRERLKRINAILKGNNLKDLANSDIYWDEIVELNPLGEEDVFDATVEGVHNFLANDIIVHNSIEQDADIVAFIYRPEYYDILEDEEGQSLKGIAEVIVAKHRHGALKTIKLRFTDEFARFSDLDDPDFGALPEDTFESPQSNIITRPSKMNDDEDIPF
;
A
#
# COMPACT_ATOMS: atom_id res chain seq x y z
N MET A 1 -5.20 -13.22 -20.12
CA MET A 1 -6.02 -12.04 -19.78
C MET A 1 -7.45 -12.27 -20.23
N TYR A 2 -8.44 -11.57 -19.65
CA TYR A 2 -9.86 -11.69 -20.00
C TYR A 2 -10.13 -11.29 -21.46
N ASP A 3 -9.40 -10.29 -21.98
CA ASP A 3 -9.43 -9.90 -23.39
C ASP A 3 -8.72 -10.89 -24.34
N GLY A 4 -8.29 -12.04 -23.82
CA GLY A 4 -7.56 -13.09 -24.52
C GLY A 4 -6.11 -12.76 -24.88
N SER A 5 -5.56 -11.61 -24.45
CA SER A 5 -4.12 -11.37 -24.56
C SER A 5 -3.32 -12.23 -23.57
N LEU A 6 -2.07 -12.52 -23.93
CA LEU A 6 -1.09 -13.12 -23.03
C LEU A 6 -0.24 -12.02 -22.41
N LYS A 7 -0.07 -12.09 -21.10
CA LYS A 7 0.75 -11.16 -20.32
C LYS A 7 1.60 -12.00 -19.38
N LYS A 8 2.90 -11.72 -19.29
CA LYS A 8 3.74 -12.42 -18.32
C LYS A 8 3.29 -12.03 -16.91
N VAL A 9 3.41 -12.98 -15.98
CA VAL A 9 3.03 -12.79 -14.57
C VAL A 9 3.78 -11.60 -13.95
N GLU A 10 5.05 -11.38 -14.31
CA GLU A 10 5.84 -10.23 -13.86
C GLU A 10 5.29 -8.87 -14.31
N ASP A 11 4.59 -8.84 -15.45
CA ASP A 11 4.06 -7.62 -16.08
C ASP A 11 2.60 -7.33 -15.65
N VAL A 12 1.94 -8.27 -14.96
CA VAL A 12 0.56 -8.09 -14.47
C VAL A 12 0.49 -6.89 -13.52
N ALA A 13 -0.54 -6.06 -13.70
CA ALA A 13 -0.76 -4.83 -12.95
C ALA A 13 -2.08 -4.86 -12.18
N VAL A 14 -2.16 -4.08 -11.11
CA VAL A 14 -3.42 -3.90 -10.37
C VAL A 14 -4.49 -3.30 -11.30
N GLY A 15 -5.67 -3.89 -11.30
CA GLY A 15 -6.79 -3.52 -12.16
C GLY A 15 -6.87 -4.33 -13.47
N ASP A 16 -5.85 -5.10 -13.81
CA ASP A 16 -5.90 -6.03 -14.94
C ASP A 16 -7.03 -7.06 -14.74
N LEU A 17 -7.68 -7.47 -15.84
CA LEU A 17 -8.68 -8.54 -15.83
C LEU A 17 -8.06 -9.83 -16.37
N LEU A 18 -7.95 -10.85 -15.52
CA LEU A 18 -7.55 -12.21 -15.87
C LEU A 18 -8.76 -13.05 -16.26
N MET A 19 -8.52 -14.16 -16.95
CA MET A 19 -9.59 -15.11 -17.31
C MET A 19 -9.75 -16.11 -16.17
N GLY A 20 -10.97 -16.27 -15.65
CA GLY A 20 -11.33 -17.29 -14.66
C GLY A 20 -11.53 -18.68 -15.27
N ASP A 21 -11.60 -19.70 -14.42
CA ASP A 21 -11.85 -21.09 -14.82
C ASP A 21 -13.28 -21.36 -15.35
N ASP A 22 -14.17 -20.39 -15.15
CA ASP A 22 -15.56 -20.36 -15.61
C ASP A 22 -15.77 -19.40 -16.80
N SER A 23 -14.69 -18.98 -17.47
CA SER A 23 -14.70 -17.98 -18.55
C SER A 23 -15.17 -16.56 -18.16
N THR A 24 -15.27 -16.26 -16.86
CA THR A 24 -15.65 -14.92 -16.37
C THR A 24 -14.41 -14.11 -15.95
N PRO A 25 -14.47 -12.76 -15.91
CA PRO A 25 -13.30 -11.96 -15.57
C PRO A 25 -12.90 -12.10 -14.10
N ARG A 26 -11.60 -11.97 -13.83
CA ARG A 26 -11.00 -11.89 -12.49
C ARG A 26 -10.17 -10.62 -12.38
N LYS A 27 -10.55 -9.67 -11.55
CA LYS A 27 -9.83 -8.42 -11.36
C LYS A 27 -8.64 -8.61 -10.43
N VAL A 28 -7.48 -8.18 -10.88
CA VAL A 28 -6.27 -8.14 -10.06
C VAL A 28 -6.37 -7.01 -9.05
N HIS A 29 -6.45 -7.36 -7.76
CA HIS A 29 -6.49 -6.41 -6.65
C HIS A 29 -5.10 -6.00 -6.20
N SER A 30 -4.18 -6.95 -6.19
CA SER A 30 -2.88 -6.77 -5.55
C SER A 30 -1.81 -7.61 -6.26
N LEU A 31 -0.54 -7.21 -6.16
CA LEU A 31 0.61 -7.92 -6.73
C LEU A 31 1.49 -8.38 -5.58
N ALA A 32 2.00 -9.60 -5.65
CA ALA A 32 2.96 -10.19 -4.73
C ALA A 32 4.29 -10.41 -5.48
N ARG A 33 5.42 -10.13 -4.84
CA ARG A 33 6.75 -10.43 -5.39
C ARG A 33 7.65 -10.80 -4.23
N GLY A 34 8.56 -11.73 -4.44
CA GLY A 34 9.49 -12.18 -3.42
C GLY A 34 10.52 -13.11 -4.01
N ARG A 35 11.32 -13.76 -3.16
CA ARG A 35 12.32 -14.73 -3.58
C ARG A 35 12.14 -16.00 -2.76
N GLU A 36 12.03 -17.14 -3.43
CA GLU A 36 11.68 -18.42 -2.83
C GLU A 36 12.26 -19.58 -3.65
N ARG A 37 12.19 -20.81 -3.13
CA ARG A 37 12.46 -22.02 -3.91
C ARG A 37 11.44 -22.11 -5.04
N MET A 38 11.93 -22.06 -6.26
CA MET A 38 11.11 -22.23 -7.46
C MET A 38 11.10 -23.69 -7.87
N PHE A 39 9.94 -24.14 -8.34
CA PHE A 39 9.70 -25.48 -8.83
C PHE A 39 9.13 -25.41 -10.24
N TRP A 40 9.59 -26.32 -11.09
CA TRP A 40 8.95 -26.64 -12.36
C TRP A 40 7.80 -27.60 -12.10
N ILE A 41 6.60 -27.20 -12.53
CA ILE A 41 5.46 -28.11 -12.66
C ILE A 41 5.55 -28.70 -14.07
N ARG A 42 6.14 -29.88 -14.16
CA ARG A 42 6.29 -30.64 -15.40
C ARG A 42 4.97 -31.30 -15.73
N GLN A 43 4.36 -30.89 -16.83
CA GLN A 43 3.08 -31.43 -17.25
C GLN A 43 3.28 -32.46 -18.36
N ASN A 44 2.78 -33.69 -18.18
CA ASN A 44 2.94 -34.74 -19.19
C ASN A 44 2.37 -34.33 -20.58
N LYS A 45 1.32 -33.52 -20.58
CA LYS A 45 0.54 -33.13 -21.77
C LYS A 45 0.12 -31.65 -21.76
N GLY A 46 0.68 -30.86 -20.85
CA GLY A 46 0.45 -29.41 -20.71
C GLY A 46 1.71 -28.62 -21.00
N LYS A 47 1.68 -27.29 -20.81
CA LYS A 47 2.89 -26.48 -20.85
C LYS A 47 3.51 -26.44 -19.46
N ASP A 48 4.79 -26.76 -19.35
CA ASP A 48 5.49 -26.61 -18.07
C ASP A 48 5.45 -25.14 -17.62
N TYR A 49 5.24 -24.94 -16.33
CA TYR A 49 5.25 -23.62 -15.73
C TYR A 49 6.03 -23.63 -14.43
N ARG A 50 6.53 -22.45 -14.05
CA ARG A 50 7.39 -22.28 -12.88
C ARG A 50 6.63 -21.53 -11.80
N VAL A 51 6.68 -22.05 -10.59
CA VAL A 51 5.99 -21.49 -9.43
C VAL A 51 6.90 -21.54 -8.22
N ASN A 52 6.61 -20.71 -7.22
CA ASN A 52 7.27 -20.80 -5.92
C ASN A 52 6.71 -21.97 -5.08
N GLU A 53 7.45 -22.40 -4.07
CA GLU A 53 7.10 -23.50 -3.16
C GLU A 53 5.74 -23.32 -2.47
N SER A 54 5.36 -22.06 -2.19
CA SER A 54 4.09 -21.69 -1.56
C SER A 54 2.91 -21.55 -2.54
N HIS A 55 3.13 -21.75 -3.85
CA HIS A 55 2.06 -21.63 -4.84
C HIS A 55 0.98 -22.70 -4.63
N ILE A 56 -0.29 -22.32 -4.72
CA ILE A 56 -1.41 -23.25 -4.64
C ILE A 56 -1.72 -23.83 -6.02
N LEU A 57 -1.50 -25.13 -6.17
CA LEU A 57 -1.90 -25.93 -7.32
C LEU A 57 -3.37 -26.31 -7.21
N SER A 58 -4.15 -26.10 -8.27
CA SER A 58 -5.51 -26.65 -8.41
C SER A 58 -5.46 -27.95 -9.21
N LEU A 59 -5.71 -29.09 -8.56
CA LEU A 59 -5.54 -30.44 -9.12
C LEU A 59 -6.85 -31.23 -9.10
N LYS A 60 -7.22 -31.85 -10.21
CA LYS A 60 -8.41 -32.69 -10.36
C LYS A 60 -8.11 -34.16 -10.01
N LYS A 61 -8.94 -34.78 -9.18
CA LYS A 61 -8.87 -36.21 -8.83
C LYS A 61 -9.21 -37.06 -10.05
N SER A 62 -8.36 -38.02 -10.37
CA SER A 62 -8.46 -38.78 -11.63
C SER A 62 -8.94 -40.23 -11.48
N ARG A 63 -8.90 -40.82 -10.28
CA ARG A 63 -9.39 -42.17 -9.98
C ARG A 63 -10.47 -42.13 -8.89
N GLN A 64 -11.35 -43.14 -8.87
CA GLN A 64 -12.40 -43.33 -7.85
C GLN A 64 -11.90 -44.00 -6.55
N GLU A 65 -10.60 -44.29 -6.40
CA GLU A 65 -10.06 -44.89 -5.17
C GLU A 65 -9.88 -43.82 -4.05
N GLY A 66 -10.27 -44.17 -2.82
CA GLY A 66 -10.20 -43.31 -1.62
C GLY A 66 -11.36 -42.29 -1.53
N THR A 67 -11.44 -41.53 -0.43
CA THR A 67 -12.54 -40.57 -0.16
C THR A 67 -12.70 -39.51 -1.26
N GLY A 68 -13.91 -39.30 -1.77
CA GLY A 68 -14.26 -38.30 -2.79
C GLY A 68 -14.36 -38.78 -4.24
N GLU A 69 -14.97 -37.97 -5.11
CA GLU A 69 -15.35 -38.40 -6.45
C GLU A 69 -14.32 -38.05 -7.52
N ARG A 70 -14.36 -38.85 -8.60
CA ARG A 70 -13.55 -38.58 -9.80
C ARG A 70 -14.03 -37.27 -10.41
N GLY A 71 -13.17 -36.25 -10.39
CA GLY A 71 -13.46 -34.93 -10.92
C GLY A 71 -13.30 -33.78 -9.91
N ASP A 72 -13.13 -34.11 -8.63
CA ASP A 72 -12.88 -33.14 -7.56
C ASP A 72 -11.54 -32.38 -7.74
N ILE A 73 -11.58 -31.06 -7.81
CA ILE A 73 -10.44 -30.10 -7.73
C ILE A 73 -9.94 -29.84 -6.28
N LEU A 74 -8.82 -30.45 -5.92
CA LEU A 74 -8.06 -30.11 -4.72
C LEU A 74 -7.18 -28.88 -4.94
N ASP A 75 -7.23 -27.92 -4.04
CA ASP A 75 -6.28 -26.80 -3.97
C ASP A 75 -5.21 -27.13 -2.92
N ILE A 76 -3.95 -27.31 -3.32
CA ILE A 76 -2.84 -27.76 -2.45
C ILE A 76 -1.56 -26.98 -2.77
N SER A 77 -0.76 -26.63 -1.76
CA SER A 77 0.54 -25.97 -2.01
C SER A 77 1.54 -26.91 -2.70
N VAL A 78 2.51 -26.36 -3.44
CA VAL A 78 3.59 -27.16 -4.04
C VAL A 78 4.39 -27.91 -2.96
N LYS A 79 4.68 -27.24 -1.83
CA LYS A 79 5.31 -27.83 -0.65
C LYS A 79 4.57 -29.08 -0.15
N ASP A 80 3.26 -28.95 0.05
CA ASP A 80 2.45 -30.03 0.58
C ASP A 80 2.31 -31.16 -0.42
N TYR A 81 2.12 -30.85 -1.72
CA TYR A 81 2.02 -31.84 -2.78
C TYR A 81 3.25 -32.75 -2.85
N ILE A 82 4.46 -32.21 -2.72
CA ILE A 82 5.72 -32.99 -2.72
C ILE A 82 5.79 -33.94 -1.51
N SER A 83 5.22 -33.55 -0.37
CA SER A 83 5.22 -34.36 0.86
C SER A 83 4.22 -35.52 0.85
N ARG A 84 3.23 -35.51 -0.06
CA ARG A 84 2.22 -36.57 -0.16
C ARG A 84 2.79 -37.81 -0.84
N SER A 85 2.13 -38.96 -0.62
CA SER A 85 2.56 -40.24 -1.17
C SER A 85 2.56 -40.26 -2.72
N SER A 86 3.39 -41.11 -3.31
CA SER A 86 3.41 -41.32 -4.77
C SER A 86 2.04 -41.74 -5.33
N LYS A 87 1.27 -42.51 -4.54
CA LYS A 87 -0.12 -42.87 -4.87
C LYS A 87 -1.02 -41.63 -4.94
N PHE A 88 -0.91 -40.70 -3.99
CA PHE A 88 -1.65 -39.43 -3.99
C PHE A 88 -1.28 -38.57 -5.21
N GLN A 89 0.01 -38.36 -5.45
CA GLN A 89 0.50 -37.57 -6.58
C GLN A 89 0.06 -38.14 -7.94
N THR A 90 -0.07 -39.47 -8.04
CA THR A 90 -0.60 -40.13 -9.25
C THR A 90 -2.12 -39.95 -9.41
N ASN A 91 -2.85 -39.78 -8.29
CA ASN A 91 -4.31 -39.64 -8.29
C ASN A 91 -4.75 -38.21 -8.65
N TYR A 92 -4.07 -37.19 -8.11
CA TYR A 92 -4.37 -35.78 -8.34
C TYR A 92 -3.54 -35.20 -9.48
N LYS A 93 -4.24 -34.62 -10.46
CA LYS A 93 -3.67 -34.24 -11.75
C LYS A 93 -4.01 -32.79 -12.09
N GLY A 94 -3.12 -32.06 -12.74
CA GLY A 94 -3.45 -30.74 -13.28
C GLY A 94 -4.60 -30.86 -14.29
N TYR A 95 -5.41 -29.81 -14.43
CA TYR A 95 -6.53 -29.83 -15.37
C TYR A 95 -6.66 -28.51 -16.13
N LYS A 96 -7.32 -28.60 -17.28
CA LYS A 96 -7.61 -27.48 -18.18
C LYS A 96 -9.10 -27.28 -18.36
N VAL A 97 -9.48 -26.07 -18.74
CA VAL A 97 -10.87 -25.73 -19.07
C VAL A 97 -10.93 -25.03 -20.43
N ALA A 98 -12.05 -25.21 -21.13
CA ALA A 98 -12.33 -24.42 -22.33
C ALA A 98 -12.67 -22.97 -21.94
N VAL A 99 -12.46 -22.03 -22.86
CA VAL A 99 -12.77 -20.62 -22.66
C VAL A 99 -13.83 -20.17 -23.66
N ASP A 100 -14.85 -19.49 -23.17
CA ASP A 100 -15.90 -18.88 -23.98
C ASP A 100 -15.65 -17.38 -24.15
N PHE A 101 -15.20 -16.99 -25.35
CA PHE A 101 -15.04 -15.59 -25.74
C PHE A 101 -16.31 -15.02 -26.38
N PRO A 102 -16.56 -13.71 -26.24
CA PRO A 102 -17.66 -13.05 -26.94
C PRO A 102 -17.49 -13.09 -28.46
N GLU A 103 -18.60 -13.12 -29.18
CA GLU A 103 -18.59 -13.08 -30.65
C GLU A 103 -18.08 -11.73 -31.19
N GLN A 104 -17.19 -11.78 -32.18
CA GLN A 104 -16.65 -10.59 -32.84
C GLN A 104 -16.91 -10.65 -34.34
N LYS A 105 -17.23 -9.49 -34.93
CA LYS A 105 -17.34 -9.37 -36.40
C LYS A 105 -15.95 -9.49 -37.02
N VAL A 106 -15.83 -10.36 -38.01
CA VAL A 106 -14.61 -10.60 -38.75
C VAL A 106 -14.84 -10.35 -40.25
N PRO A 107 -13.83 -9.83 -40.98
CA PRO A 107 -13.98 -9.43 -42.38
C PRO A 107 -14.18 -10.62 -43.32
N LEU A 108 -13.55 -11.77 -43.03
CA LEU A 108 -13.70 -13.00 -43.80
C LEU A 108 -14.37 -14.09 -42.97
N PRO A 109 -15.12 -15.02 -43.59
CA PRO A 109 -15.63 -16.18 -42.89
C PRO A 109 -14.49 -17.01 -42.27
N PRO A 110 -14.59 -17.41 -40.98
CA PRO A 110 -13.51 -18.12 -40.29
C PRO A 110 -13.05 -19.40 -41.00
N TYR A 111 -13.97 -20.19 -41.55
CA TYR A 111 -13.67 -21.39 -42.32
C TYR A 111 -12.80 -21.09 -43.56
N PHE A 112 -13.11 -20.02 -44.29
CA PHE A 112 -12.30 -19.61 -45.46
C PHE A 112 -10.88 -19.25 -45.04
N LEU A 113 -10.73 -18.47 -43.95
CA LEU A 113 -9.40 -18.08 -43.48
C LEU A 113 -8.57 -19.32 -43.09
N GLY A 114 -9.18 -20.29 -42.40
CA GLY A 114 -8.51 -21.54 -42.03
C GLY A 114 -8.03 -22.32 -43.25
N LEU A 115 -8.89 -22.45 -44.24
CA LEU A 115 -8.59 -23.09 -45.51
C LEU A 115 -7.44 -22.39 -46.26
N TRP A 116 -7.48 -21.05 -46.32
CA TRP A 116 -6.43 -20.26 -46.97
C TRP A 116 -5.08 -20.32 -46.22
N LEU A 117 -5.10 -20.40 -44.89
CA LEU A 117 -3.88 -20.54 -44.11
C LEU A 117 -3.18 -21.86 -44.40
N GLY A 118 -3.90 -22.95 -44.66
CA GLY A 118 -3.30 -24.20 -45.12
C GLY A 118 -2.95 -24.16 -46.61
N ASP A 119 -3.95 -24.38 -47.46
CA ASP A 119 -3.81 -24.61 -48.90
C ASP A 119 -3.71 -23.35 -49.77
N GLY A 120 -3.82 -22.16 -49.16
CA GLY A 120 -3.71 -20.90 -49.87
C GLY A 120 -2.27 -20.51 -50.21
N SER A 121 -2.07 -19.78 -51.31
CA SER A 121 -0.74 -19.21 -51.61
C SER A 121 -0.44 -18.01 -50.70
N SER A 122 0.76 -17.92 -50.14
CA SER A 122 1.13 -16.83 -49.21
C SER A 122 0.97 -15.42 -49.81
N GLY A 123 1.21 -15.23 -51.11
CA GLY A 123 1.15 -13.92 -51.77
C GLY A 123 -0.16 -13.58 -52.48
N LYS A 124 -1.14 -14.50 -52.52
CA LYS A 124 -2.34 -14.39 -53.38
C LYS A 124 -3.55 -15.03 -52.69
N SER A 125 -4.75 -14.76 -53.20
CA SER A 125 -6.01 -15.30 -52.65
C SER A 125 -6.43 -16.66 -53.23
N ASN A 126 -5.53 -17.36 -53.95
CA ASN A 126 -5.83 -18.66 -54.54
C ASN A 126 -5.62 -19.80 -53.55
N ILE A 127 -6.39 -20.88 -53.72
CA ILE A 127 -6.37 -22.09 -52.91
C ILE A 127 -6.16 -23.28 -53.84
N HIS A 128 -5.31 -24.23 -53.43
CA HIS A 128 -5.05 -25.46 -54.16
C HIS A 128 -5.78 -26.62 -53.49
N THR A 129 -6.75 -27.24 -54.16
CA THR A 129 -7.50 -28.36 -53.58
C THR A 129 -8.02 -29.31 -54.66
N GLN A 130 -8.25 -30.57 -54.29
CA GLN A 130 -8.90 -31.58 -55.14
C GLN A 130 -10.29 -31.98 -54.59
N ASP A 131 -10.65 -31.52 -53.39
CA ASP A 131 -11.87 -31.94 -52.70
C ASP A 131 -13.08 -31.11 -53.18
N GLU A 132 -14.11 -31.77 -53.71
CA GLU A 132 -15.28 -31.12 -54.34
C GLU A 132 -16.08 -30.28 -53.33
N GLU A 133 -16.14 -30.69 -52.07
CA GLU A 133 -16.84 -30.01 -50.99
C GLU A 133 -16.22 -28.63 -50.70
N VAL A 134 -14.89 -28.52 -50.83
CA VAL A 134 -14.16 -27.27 -50.69
C VAL A 134 -14.44 -26.36 -51.88
N VAL A 135 -14.45 -26.90 -53.11
CA VAL A 135 -14.75 -26.14 -54.32
C VAL A 135 -16.18 -25.57 -54.29
N ALA A 136 -17.17 -26.37 -53.85
CA ALA A 136 -18.54 -25.92 -53.67
C ALA A 136 -18.63 -24.76 -52.67
N TYR A 137 -17.90 -24.83 -51.56
CA TYR A 137 -17.81 -23.72 -50.61
C TYR A 137 -17.17 -22.46 -51.20
N LEU A 138 -16.10 -22.60 -51.99
CA LEU A 138 -15.47 -21.44 -52.66
C LEU A 138 -16.41 -20.77 -53.66
N GLN A 139 -17.25 -21.55 -54.35
CA GLN A 139 -18.29 -21.01 -55.23
C GLN A 139 -19.38 -20.27 -54.44
N GLU A 140 -19.84 -20.83 -53.32
CA GLU A 140 -20.79 -20.18 -52.40
C GLU A 140 -20.22 -18.84 -51.90
N LEU A 141 -18.94 -18.83 -51.50
CA LEU A 141 -18.24 -17.65 -51.04
C LEU A 141 -18.12 -16.59 -52.13
N ALA A 142 -17.76 -16.99 -53.35
CA ALA A 142 -17.67 -16.10 -54.50
C ALA A 142 -19.03 -15.44 -54.79
N ASN A 143 -20.12 -16.22 -54.80
CA ASN A 143 -21.49 -15.72 -54.98
C ASN A 143 -21.87 -14.73 -53.87
N ARG A 144 -21.56 -15.05 -52.60
CA ARG A 144 -21.86 -14.21 -51.44
C ARG A 144 -21.22 -12.83 -51.52
N PHE A 145 -20.01 -12.74 -52.06
CA PHE A 145 -19.29 -11.48 -52.23
C PHE A 145 -19.43 -10.87 -53.63
N SER A 146 -20.27 -11.45 -54.50
CA SER A 146 -20.42 -11.03 -55.91
C SER A 146 -19.09 -11.02 -56.67
N LEU A 147 -18.29 -12.07 -56.49
CA LEU A 147 -16.99 -12.31 -57.14
C LEU A 147 -17.08 -13.52 -58.07
N THR A 148 -16.10 -13.67 -58.97
CA THR A 148 -15.99 -14.82 -59.86
C THR A 148 -14.94 -15.82 -59.35
N LEU A 149 -15.27 -17.11 -59.38
CA LEU A 149 -14.34 -18.21 -59.14
C LEU A 149 -13.78 -18.71 -60.47
N THR A 150 -12.47 -18.59 -60.65
CA THR A 150 -11.74 -19.11 -61.82
C THR A 150 -10.94 -20.35 -61.42
N SER A 151 -11.04 -21.43 -62.19
CA SER A 151 -10.22 -22.64 -62.01
C SER A 151 -9.07 -22.68 -63.03
N TYR A 152 -7.91 -23.15 -62.58
CA TYR A 152 -6.73 -23.37 -63.41
C TYR A 152 -6.31 -24.84 -63.26
N LEU A 153 -6.46 -25.60 -64.34
CA LEU A 153 -6.16 -27.04 -64.39
C LEU A 153 -4.88 -27.25 -65.19
N VAL A 154 -3.79 -27.62 -64.50
CA VAL A 154 -2.51 -27.96 -65.13
C VAL A 154 -2.27 -29.47 -64.96
N PRO A 155 -2.03 -30.24 -66.04
CA PRO A 155 -1.79 -31.68 -65.95
C PRO A 155 -0.64 -32.02 -64.98
N GLY A 156 -0.89 -32.96 -64.05
CA GLY A 156 0.08 -33.38 -63.05
C GLY A 156 0.27 -32.43 -61.86
N LYS A 157 -0.53 -31.35 -61.75
CA LYS A 157 -0.56 -30.46 -60.58
C LYS A 157 -1.94 -30.43 -59.95
N CYS A 158 -1.99 -30.10 -58.65
CA CYS A 158 -3.25 -29.87 -57.95
C CYS A 158 -4.01 -28.71 -58.63
N PRO A 159 -5.35 -28.81 -58.82
CA PRO A 159 -6.17 -27.70 -59.29
C PRO A 159 -6.00 -26.45 -58.43
N GLU A 160 -5.87 -25.29 -59.09
CA GLU A 160 -5.80 -23.99 -58.43
C GLU A 160 -7.12 -23.24 -58.65
N TYR A 161 -7.71 -22.75 -57.57
CA TYR A 161 -8.93 -21.96 -57.60
C TYR A 161 -8.65 -20.53 -57.13
N ARG A 162 -9.07 -19.55 -57.93
CA ARG A 162 -8.86 -18.13 -57.66
C ARG A 162 -10.19 -17.39 -57.62
N ILE A 163 -10.45 -16.70 -56.53
CA ILE A 163 -11.59 -15.78 -56.43
C ILE A 163 -11.11 -14.36 -56.77
N SER A 164 -11.71 -13.75 -57.79
CA SER A 164 -11.38 -12.38 -58.22
C SER A 164 -12.59 -11.61 -58.71
N ASN A 165 -12.47 -10.28 -58.66
CA ASN A 165 -13.44 -9.37 -59.26
C ASN A 165 -13.07 -9.14 -60.73
N GLU A 166 -13.85 -9.66 -61.67
CA GLU A 166 -13.57 -9.55 -63.11
C GLU A 166 -13.85 -8.15 -63.68
N ALA A 167 -14.59 -7.29 -62.97
CA ALA A 167 -15.24 -6.13 -63.59
C ALA A 167 -14.68 -4.73 -63.25
N LYS A 168 -13.87 -4.51 -62.19
CA LYS A 168 -13.36 -3.15 -61.86
C LYS A 168 -12.01 -3.16 -61.16
N ARG A 169 -11.11 -2.25 -61.55
CA ARG A 169 -9.89 -1.87 -60.79
C ARG A 169 -10.19 -1.32 -59.38
N TRP A 170 -11.46 -0.99 -59.10
CA TRP A 170 -11.95 -0.38 -57.87
C TRP A 170 -13.21 -1.15 -57.40
N GLY A 171 -13.09 -1.95 -56.33
CA GLY A 171 -14.16 -2.79 -55.77
C GLY A 171 -13.65 -3.73 -54.67
N TYR A 172 -14.57 -4.44 -53.98
CA TYR A 172 -14.21 -5.42 -52.95
C TYR A 172 -13.28 -6.49 -53.53
N SER A 173 -12.21 -6.79 -52.80
CA SER A 173 -11.16 -7.72 -53.21
C SER A 173 -10.78 -8.60 -52.05
N LEU A 174 -10.96 -9.92 -52.20
CA LEU A 174 -10.56 -10.91 -51.21
C LEU A 174 -9.06 -10.85 -50.91
N GLN A 175 -8.23 -10.59 -51.93
CA GLN A 175 -6.81 -10.34 -51.74
C GLN A 175 -6.54 -9.00 -51.03
N GLY A 176 -7.40 -8.00 -51.22
CA GLY A 176 -7.37 -6.74 -50.47
C GLY A 176 -7.60 -6.96 -48.97
N GLU A 177 -8.63 -7.72 -48.61
CA GLU A 177 -8.95 -8.08 -47.22
C GLU A 177 -7.82 -8.88 -46.55
N LEU A 178 -7.24 -9.87 -47.25
CA LEU A 178 -6.07 -10.60 -46.76
C LEU A 178 -4.84 -9.69 -46.57
N ARG A 179 -4.68 -8.66 -47.42
CA ARG A 179 -3.62 -7.67 -47.28
C ARG A 179 -3.86 -6.77 -46.06
N GLU A 180 -5.09 -6.32 -45.87
CA GLU A 180 -5.48 -5.44 -44.77
C GLU A 180 -5.36 -6.14 -43.41
N MET A 181 -5.71 -7.43 -43.35
CA MET A 181 -5.46 -8.27 -42.18
C MET A 181 -3.97 -8.60 -41.95
N GLY A 182 -3.07 -8.23 -42.87
CA GLY A 182 -1.64 -8.46 -42.75
C GLY A 182 -1.20 -9.91 -42.88
N VAL A 183 -2.06 -10.81 -43.37
CA VAL A 183 -1.75 -12.25 -43.49
C VAL A 183 -1.03 -12.61 -44.79
N LEU A 184 -1.08 -11.74 -45.81
CA LEU A 184 -0.33 -11.93 -47.05
C LEU A 184 1.18 -11.83 -46.81
N GLY A 185 1.93 -12.82 -47.29
CA GLY A 185 3.38 -12.93 -47.09
C GLY A 185 3.79 -13.32 -45.67
N ASN A 186 2.84 -13.40 -44.73
CA ASN A 186 3.05 -13.70 -43.33
C ASN A 186 1.84 -14.47 -42.78
N LYS A 187 1.75 -15.76 -43.08
CA LYS A 187 0.60 -16.59 -42.70
C LYS A 187 0.52 -16.72 -41.17
N HIS A 188 -0.46 -16.05 -40.57
CA HIS A 188 -0.75 -16.12 -39.14
C HIS A 188 -2.27 -15.99 -38.93
N ILE A 189 -2.77 -16.47 -37.79
CA ILE A 189 -4.18 -16.30 -37.41
C ILE A 189 -4.34 -14.92 -36.75
N PRO A 190 -5.13 -13.99 -37.32
CA PRO A 190 -5.38 -12.71 -36.69
C PRO A 190 -6.12 -12.85 -35.37
N ARG A 191 -5.82 -11.97 -34.41
CA ARG A 191 -6.33 -12.05 -33.04
C ARG A 191 -7.86 -12.15 -32.97
N GLY A 192 -8.60 -11.35 -33.75
CA GLY A 192 -10.07 -11.36 -33.76
C GLY A 192 -10.70 -12.71 -34.16
N TYR A 193 -9.94 -13.63 -34.74
CA TYR A 193 -10.37 -15.01 -35.00
C TYR A 193 -9.97 -15.97 -33.87
N LEU A 194 -8.83 -15.74 -33.19
CA LEU A 194 -8.36 -16.56 -32.06
C LEU A 194 -9.21 -16.37 -30.79
N ILE A 195 -9.77 -15.17 -30.57
CA ILE A 195 -10.54 -14.80 -29.37
C ILE A 195 -12.01 -14.49 -29.73
N ASN A 196 -12.60 -15.33 -30.58
CA ASN A 196 -13.98 -15.20 -31.04
C ASN A 196 -14.88 -16.27 -30.40
N SER A 197 -16.18 -16.21 -30.68
CA SER A 197 -17.15 -17.21 -30.25
C SER A 197 -16.67 -18.63 -30.57
N ARG A 198 -17.05 -19.58 -29.70
CA ARG A 198 -16.74 -21.01 -29.89
C ARG A 198 -17.08 -21.48 -31.32
N LYS A 199 -18.25 -21.08 -31.83
CA LYS A 199 -18.69 -21.36 -33.20
C LYS A 199 -17.69 -20.88 -34.27
N ASN A 200 -17.26 -19.62 -34.20
CA ASN A 200 -16.34 -19.06 -35.20
C ASN A 200 -14.94 -19.70 -35.11
N ARG A 201 -14.48 -20.03 -33.90
CA ARG A 201 -13.23 -20.76 -33.67
C ARG A 201 -13.28 -22.20 -34.20
N LEU A 202 -14.39 -22.91 -34.01
CA LEU A 202 -14.60 -24.25 -34.59
C LEU A 202 -14.61 -24.22 -36.11
N LEU A 203 -15.26 -23.22 -36.72
CA LEU A 203 -15.24 -23.03 -38.18
C LEU A 203 -13.84 -22.75 -38.71
N LEU A 204 -13.05 -21.92 -38.02
CA LEU A 204 -11.65 -21.67 -38.37
C LEU A 204 -10.82 -22.96 -38.31
N LEU A 205 -10.96 -23.72 -37.23
CA LEU A 205 -10.26 -25.00 -37.05
C LEU A 205 -10.67 -26.01 -38.12
N ALA A 206 -11.96 -26.08 -38.47
CA ALA A 206 -12.45 -26.94 -39.54
C ALA A 206 -11.77 -26.63 -40.88
N GLY A 207 -11.64 -25.35 -41.26
CA GLY A 207 -10.93 -24.97 -42.49
C GLY A 207 -9.44 -25.34 -42.49
N LEU A 208 -8.77 -25.21 -41.34
CA LEU A 208 -7.37 -25.66 -41.17
C LEU A 208 -7.23 -27.18 -41.28
N LEU A 209 -8.23 -27.93 -40.79
CA LEU A 209 -8.25 -29.39 -40.88
C LEU A 209 -8.58 -29.87 -42.28
N ASP A 210 -9.53 -29.23 -42.96
CA ASP A 210 -9.91 -29.57 -44.33
C ASP A 210 -8.82 -29.25 -45.35
N SER A 211 -7.91 -28.32 -45.04
CA SER A 211 -6.66 -28.14 -45.80
C SER A 211 -5.56 -29.11 -45.34
N ASP A 212 -4.71 -28.65 -44.42
CA ASP A 212 -3.47 -29.32 -43.99
C ASP A 212 -3.68 -30.43 -42.95
N GLY A 213 -4.91 -30.64 -42.48
CA GLY A 213 -5.24 -31.67 -41.49
C GLY A 213 -5.42 -33.05 -42.09
N HIS A 214 -5.06 -34.05 -41.27
CA HIS A 214 -5.28 -35.46 -41.56
C HIS A 214 -6.04 -36.11 -40.40
N TYR A 215 -7.13 -36.80 -40.72
CA TYR A 215 -7.89 -37.57 -39.74
C TYR A 215 -7.26 -38.96 -39.56
N LEU A 216 -6.90 -39.27 -38.31
CA LEU A 216 -6.28 -40.52 -37.91
C LEU A 216 -7.35 -41.51 -37.44
N GLU A 217 -7.94 -42.26 -38.37
CA GLU A 217 -9.04 -43.21 -38.08
C GLU A 217 -8.71 -44.18 -36.94
N GLN A 218 -7.48 -44.69 -36.88
CA GLN A 218 -7.05 -45.67 -35.87
C GLN A 218 -7.05 -45.12 -34.44
N SER A 219 -6.82 -43.81 -34.27
CA SER A 219 -6.70 -43.17 -32.95
C SER A 219 -7.81 -42.16 -32.66
N ASN A 220 -8.78 -42.05 -33.58
CA ASN A 220 -9.84 -41.04 -33.58
C ASN A 220 -9.30 -39.63 -33.26
N GLY A 221 -8.32 -39.17 -34.02
CA GLY A 221 -7.62 -37.91 -33.75
C GLY A 221 -7.35 -37.13 -35.03
N TYR A 222 -7.10 -35.83 -34.93
CA TYR A 222 -6.57 -35.07 -36.05
C TYR A 222 -5.06 -34.86 -35.92
N GLU A 223 -4.34 -34.85 -37.04
CA GLU A 223 -2.94 -34.47 -37.13
C GLU A 223 -2.79 -33.30 -38.11
N ILE A 224 -2.09 -32.24 -37.70
CA ILE A 224 -1.71 -31.12 -38.58
C ILE A 224 -0.19 -30.98 -38.49
N THR A 225 0.49 -30.85 -39.63
CA THR A 225 1.93 -30.59 -39.66
C THR A 225 2.21 -29.30 -40.41
N GLN A 226 2.92 -28.37 -39.76
CA GLN A 226 3.24 -27.05 -40.31
C GLN A 226 4.76 -26.82 -40.29
N LYS A 227 5.25 -26.01 -41.25
CA LYS A 227 6.66 -25.58 -41.28
C LYS A 227 6.91 -24.38 -40.37
N ASP A 228 5.91 -23.52 -40.20
CA ASP A 228 5.99 -22.31 -39.40
C ASP A 228 5.61 -22.61 -37.93
N GLU A 229 6.56 -22.41 -37.02
CA GLU A 229 6.35 -22.62 -35.59
C GLU A 229 5.29 -21.67 -35.00
N ALA A 230 5.31 -20.40 -35.42
CA ALA A 230 4.44 -19.37 -34.87
C ALA A 230 2.98 -19.65 -35.24
N LEU A 231 2.71 -19.96 -36.51
CA LEU A 231 1.38 -20.40 -36.94
C LEU A 231 0.94 -21.66 -36.19
N THR A 232 1.85 -22.63 -36.02
CA THR A 232 1.55 -23.86 -35.27
C THR A 232 1.16 -23.57 -33.81
N ARG A 233 1.85 -22.64 -33.15
CA ARG A 233 1.53 -22.23 -31.77
C ARG A 233 0.17 -21.52 -31.70
N GLN A 234 -0.21 -20.74 -32.71
CA GLN A 234 -1.54 -20.13 -32.79
C GLN A 234 -2.65 -21.17 -32.99
N ILE A 235 -2.42 -22.18 -33.83
CA ILE A 235 -3.35 -23.32 -34.00
C ILE A 235 -3.48 -24.10 -32.69
N LYS A 236 -2.36 -24.31 -31.97
CA LYS A 236 -2.39 -24.94 -30.66
C LYS A 236 -3.24 -24.16 -29.66
N PHE A 237 -3.03 -22.85 -29.56
CA PHE A 237 -3.84 -21.97 -28.70
C PHE A 237 -5.33 -22.02 -29.05
N LEU A 238 -5.66 -21.96 -30.35
CA LEU A 238 -7.03 -22.10 -30.85
C LEU A 238 -7.67 -23.39 -30.32
N CYS A 239 -6.97 -24.52 -30.41
CA CYS A 239 -7.47 -25.80 -29.95
C CYS A 239 -7.54 -25.92 -28.42
N ASP A 240 -6.51 -25.46 -27.70
CA ASP A 240 -6.50 -25.46 -26.22
C ASP A 240 -7.67 -24.63 -25.68
N SER A 241 -7.93 -23.46 -26.26
CA SER A 241 -9.05 -22.58 -25.87
C SER A 241 -10.44 -23.17 -26.17
N LEU A 242 -10.53 -24.15 -27.08
CA LEU A 242 -11.77 -24.88 -27.39
C LEU A 242 -11.97 -26.09 -26.45
N GLY A 243 -10.98 -26.41 -25.60
CA GLY A 243 -11.02 -27.54 -24.67
C GLY A 243 -10.53 -28.87 -25.26
N TYR A 244 -9.87 -28.84 -26.42
CA TYR A 244 -9.25 -30.02 -27.01
C TYR A 244 -7.91 -30.35 -26.38
N ARG A 245 -7.58 -31.63 -26.38
CA ARG A 245 -6.25 -32.09 -26.01
C ARG A 245 -5.34 -31.99 -27.22
N VAL A 246 -4.31 -31.14 -27.12
CA VAL A 246 -3.34 -30.97 -28.21
C VAL A 246 -1.91 -31.29 -27.79
N SER A 247 -1.28 -32.21 -28.51
CA SER A 247 0.18 -32.44 -28.42
C SER A 247 0.92 -31.60 -29.45
N PHE A 248 2.04 -30.99 -29.08
CA PHE A 248 2.93 -30.27 -29.98
C PHE A 248 4.31 -30.95 -29.98
N LYS A 249 4.82 -31.32 -31.17
CA LYS A 249 6.13 -31.97 -31.30
C LYS A 249 6.88 -31.44 -32.51
N ALA A 250 8.10 -30.94 -32.29
CA ALA A 250 9.05 -30.67 -33.36
C ALA A 250 9.63 -31.99 -33.88
N LYS A 251 9.70 -32.16 -35.20
CA LYS A 251 10.25 -33.35 -35.86
C LYS A 251 11.12 -32.92 -37.03
N ARG A 252 12.25 -33.61 -37.25
CA ARG A 252 12.99 -33.50 -38.51
C ARG A 252 12.27 -34.33 -39.58
N ALA A 253 11.85 -33.68 -40.65
CA ALA A 253 11.30 -34.31 -41.83
C ALA A 253 12.34 -34.27 -42.95
N SER A 254 12.57 -35.41 -43.58
CA SER A 254 13.49 -35.57 -44.71
C SER A 254 12.69 -35.91 -45.96
N ILE A 255 12.93 -35.20 -47.06
CA ILE A 255 12.41 -35.58 -48.38
C ILE A 255 13.42 -36.55 -49.00
N ALA A 256 13.08 -37.84 -48.99
CA ALA A 256 13.98 -38.91 -49.42
C ALA A 256 14.48 -38.76 -50.87
N SER A 257 13.69 -38.15 -51.75
CA SER A 257 14.04 -37.94 -53.17
C SER A 257 15.00 -36.78 -53.42
N THR A 258 15.15 -35.83 -52.50
CA THR A 258 15.99 -34.63 -52.67
C THR A 258 17.08 -34.46 -51.60
N GLY A 259 17.10 -35.34 -50.58
CA GLY A 259 18.04 -35.24 -49.46
C GLY A 259 17.81 -34.03 -48.54
N PHE A 260 16.71 -33.30 -48.72
CA PHE A 260 16.42 -32.08 -47.97
C PHE A 260 15.83 -32.40 -46.60
N GLU A 261 16.49 -31.97 -45.52
CA GLU A 261 16.01 -32.05 -44.15
C GLU A 261 15.47 -30.69 -43.67
N SER A 262 14.32 -30.69 -43.02
CA SER A 262 13.75 -29.49 -42.40
C SER A 262 13.03 -29.83 -41.10
N THR A 263 12.98 -28.88 -40.17
CA THR A 263 12.20 -29.04 -38.94
C THR A 263 10.76 -28.67 -39.23
N VAL A 264 9.85 -29.57 -38.89
CA VAL A 264 8.40 -29.35 -38.97
C VAL A 264 7.78 -29.50 -37.59
N TYR A 265 6.66 -28.82 -37.37
CA TYR A 265 5.94 -28.81 -36.11
C TYR A 265 4.62 -29.54 -36.29
N ARG A 266 4.45 -30.61 -35.52
CA ARG A 266 3.30 -31.48 -35.61
C ARG A 266 2.37 -31.29 -34.43
N LEU A 267 1.11 -31.05 -34.71
CA LEU A 267 0.01 -31.06 -33.76
C LEU A 267 -0.78 -32.35 -33.88
N ARG A 268 -1.19 -32.92 -32.74
CA ARG A 268 -2.26 -33.93 -32.71
C ARG A 268 -3.35 -33.49 -31.78
N ILE A 269 -4.59 -33.55 -32.23
CA ILE A 269 -5.77 -33.01 -31.57
C ILE A 269 -6.69 -34.20 -31.25
N TYR A 270 -7.11 -34.29 -29.99
CA TYR A 270 -7.96 -35.35 -29.45
C TYR A 270 -9.01 -34.76 -28.50
N GLY A 271 -10.06 -35.54 -28.23
CA GLY A 271 -11.22 -35.12 -27.41
C GLY A 271 -12.49 -35.22 -28.22
N ASN A 272 -13.49 -34.38 -27.92
CA ASN A 272 -14.77 -34.29 -28.64
C ASN A 272 -14.62 -33.67 -30.05
N ILE A 273 -13.69 -34.19 -30.84
CA ILE A 273 -13.32 -33.63 -32.16
C ILE A 273 -14.42 -33.81 -33.22
N ASP A 274 -15.43 -34.63 -32.93
CA ASP A 274 -16.65 -34.80 -33.73
C ASP A 274 -17.51 -33.53 -33.77
N GLU A 275 -17.33 -32.60 -32.83
CA GLU A 275 -18.00 -31.30 -32.86
C GLU A 275 -17.40 -30.32 -33.89
N ILE A 276 -16.22 -30.63 -34.46
CA ILE A 276 -15.56 -29.77 -35.44
C ILE A 276 -16.27 -29.94 -36.79
N PRO A 277 -16.86 -28.87 -37.36
CA PRO A 277 -17.69 -28.98 -38.56
C PRO A 277 -16.83 -29.01 -39.84
N VAL A 278 -15.98 -30.03 -39.97
CA VAL A 278 -15.22 -30.31 -41.19
C VAL A 278 -16.17 -30.70 -42.33
N ARG A 279 -15.89 -30.22 -43.54
CA ARG A 279 -16.74 -30.41 -44.71
C ARG A 279 -16.37 -31.63 -45.53
N ILE A 280 -15.10 -32.04 -45.52
CA ILE A 280 -14.64 -33.17 -46.32
C ILE A 280 -15.04 -34.47 -45.62
N GLU A 281 -15.80 -35.33 -46.31
CA GLU A 281 -16.40 -36.53 -45.72
C GLU A 281 -15.36 -37.45 -45.07
N ARG A 282 -14.24 -37.74 -45.76
CA ARG A 282 -13.15 -38.58 -45.24
C ARG A 282 -12.43 -38.01 -44.00
N LYS A 283 -12.64 -36.73 -43.69
CA LYS A 283 -12.05 -36.07 -42.53
C LYS A 283 -13.03 -35.97 -41.37
N GLN A 284 -14.30 -36.34 -41.52
CA GLN A 284 -15.28 -36.30 -40.43
C GLN A 284 -14.93 -37.31 -39.33
N ALA A 285 -14.80 -36.81 -38.10
CA ALA A 285 -14.43 -37.63 -36.96
C ALA A 285 -15.61 -38.48 -36.46
N ARG A 286 -15.29 -39.64 -35.87
CA ARG A 286 -16.28 -40.46 -35.16
C ARG A 286 -16.51 -39.89 -33.77
N GLU A 287 -17.71 -40.07 -33.24
CA GLU A 287 -18.06 -39.69 -31.87
C GLU A 287 -17.01 -40.21 -30.85
N TRP A 288 -16.55 -39.33 -29.97
CA TRP A 288 -15.53 -39.66 -29.00
C TRP A 288 -16.11 -40.44 -27.80
N ARG A 289 -15.75 -41.72 -27.66
CA ARG A 289 -16.31 -42.63 -26.63
C ARG A 289 -15.34 -43.05 -25.53
N SER A 290 -14.25 -42.30 -25.31
CA SER A 290 -13.26 -42.68 -24.29
C SER A 290 -13.72 -42.32 -22.87
N PRO A 291 -13.60 -43.23 -21.89
CA PRO A 291 -13.90 -42.92 -20.49
C PRO A 291 -12.82 -42.05 -19.81
N VAL A 292 -11.72 -41.73 -20.50
CA VAL A 292 -10.60 -40.94 -19.98
C VAL A 292 -10.84 -39.46 -20.23
N ASP A 293 -10.89 -38.65 -19.16
CA ASP A 293 -10.96 -37.19 -19.25
C ASP A 293 -9.61 -36.66 -19.78
N TRP A 294 -9.63 -36.14 -21.02
CA TRP A 294 -8.43 -35.66 -21.72
C TRP A 294 -7.99 -34.26 -21.29
N GLN A 295 -8.82 -33.55 -20.53
CA GLN A 295 -8.49 -32.24 -19.96
C GLN A 295 -7.66 -32.35 -18.68
N VAL A 296 -7.46 -33.58 -18.19
CA VAL A 296 -6.70 -33.89 -16.97
C VAL A 296 -5.33 -34.48 -17.33
N THR A 297 -4.26 -33.93 -16.76
CA THR A 297 -2.88 -34.33 -17.02
C THR A 297 -2.10 -34.60 -15.75
N GLY A 298 -1.30 -35.68 -15.75
CA GLY A 298 -0.32 -35.90 -14.69
C GLY A 298 0.68 -34.76 -14.63
N ILE A 299 1.07 -34.41 -13.42
CA ILE A 299 2.12 -33.43 -13.14
C ILE A 299 3.26 -34.11 -12.38
N GLN A 300 4.48 -33.61 -12.57
CA GLN A 300 5.63 -33.88 -11.73
C GLN A 300 6.16 -32.54 -11.23
N VAL A 301 6.59 -32.51 -9.98
CA VAL A 301 7.14 -31.29 -9.37
C VAL A 301 8.64 -31.48 -9.23
N GLU A 302 9.40 -30.62 -9.91
CA GLU A 302 10.87 -30.66 -9.95
C GLU A 302 11.41 -29.36 -9.37
N PHE A 303 12.32 -29.45 -8.40
CA PHE A 303 13.01 -28.27 -7.88
C PHE A 303 13.88 -27.62 -8.97
N ASP A 304 13.74 -26.31 -9.19
CA ASP A 304 14.53 -25.54 -10.16
C ASP A 304 15.74 -24.90 -9.47
N LYS A 305 15.48 -23.83 -8.72
CA LYS A 305 16.46 -23.01 -7.99
C LYS A 305 15.75 -22.01 -7.08
N VAL A 306 16.48 -21.30 -6.24
CA VAL A 306 15.94 -20.14 -5.51
C VAL A 306 16.00 -18.89 -6.40
N ASP A 307 14.85 -18.36 -6.79
CA ASP A 307 14.72 -17.25 -7.74
C ASP A 307 13.58 -16.31 -7.33
N ASP A 308 13.48 -15.16 -8.00
CA ASP A 308 12.39 -14.23 -7.78
C ASP A 308 11.07 -14.82 -8.32
N TYR A 309 10.00 -14.68 -7.52
CA TYR A 309 8.63 -15.00 -7.90
C TYR A 309 7.80 -13.73 -8.04
N TYR A 310 6.77 -13.85 -8.87
CA TYR A 310 5.78 -12.82 -9.15
C TYR A 310 4.41 -13.48 -9.00
N GLY A 311 3.54 -12.87 -8.22
CA GLY A 311 2.19 -13.35 -7.91
C GLY A 311 1.22 -12.19 -7.82
N PHE A 312 -0.05 -12.50 -7.60
CA PHE A 312 -1.12 -11.50 -7.52
C PHE A 312 -2.35 -12.07 -6.83
N GLU A 313 -3.20 -11.18 -6.35
CA GLU A 313 -4.47 -11.48 -5.70
C GLU A 313 -5.62 -11.02 -6.60
N ILE A 314 -6.65 -11.84 -6.69
CA ILE A 314 -7.80 -11.65 -7.58
C ILE A 314 -9.12 -11.87 -6.85
N ASP A 315 -10.20 -11.27 -7.34
CA ASP A 315 -11.58 -11.48 -6.86
C ASP A 315 -12.16 -12.85 -7.27
N GLY A 316 -13.42 -13.07 -6.92
CA GLY A 316 -14.22 -14.22 -7.33
C GLY A 316 -13.85 -15.50 -6.58
N ASN A 317 -13.84 -16.63 -7.28
CA ASN A 317 -13.43 -17.92 -6.73
C ASN A 317 -11.90 -18.08 -6.62
N ARG A 318 -11.15 -17.00 -6.86
CA ARG A 318 -9.70 -16.92 -6.75
C ARG A 318 -8.92 -17.83 -7.70
N ARG A 319 -9.62 -18.37 -8.70
CA ARG A 319 -9.08 -19.19 -9.78
C ARG A 319 -8.90 -18.42 -11.06
N PHE A 320 -7.72 -18.54 -11.67
CA PHE A 320 -7.39 -17.92 -12.95
C PHE A 320 -6.66 -18.88 -13.88
N LEU A 321 -6.67 -18.54 -15.17
CA LEU A 321 -6.07 -19.35 -16.23
C LEU A 321 -4.66 -18.91 -16.60
N LEU A 322 -3.76 -19.88 -16.70
CA LEU A 322 -2.48 -19.74 -17.40
C LEU A 322 -2.68 -19.77 -18.92
N GLU A 323 -1.62 -19.50 -19.69
CA GLU A 323 -1.71 -19.38 -21.16
C GLU A 323 -2.25 -20.63 -21.88
N ASP A 324 -2.15 -21.80 -21.22
CA ASP A 324 -2.60 -23.08 -21.74
C ASP A 324 -3.89 -23.58 -21.05
N MET A 325 -4.58 -22.67 -20.35
CA MET A 325 -5.86 -22.84 -19.65
C MET A 325 -5.82 -23.66 -18.35
N THR A 326 -4.67 -23.70 -17.66
CA THR A 326 -4.49 -24.34 -16.33
C THR A 326 -4.94 -23.43 -15.17
N VAL A 327 -5.51 -23.98 -14.08
CA VAL A 327 -6.18 -23.27 -12.94
C VAL A 327 -5.35 -23.20 -11.61
N THR A 328 -5.54 -22.18 -10.72
CA THR A 328 -4.76 -21.87 -9.44
C THR A 328 -5.60 -21.15 -8.29
N HIS A 329 -5.17 -20.85 -7.01
CA HIS A 329 -6.05 -20.31 -5.87
C HIS A 329 -5.43 -19.38 -4.71
N ASN A 330 -6.21 -18.73 -3.76
CA ASN A 330 -5.81 -17.97 -2.48
C ASN A 330 -6.85 -17.87 -1.24
N THR A 331 -6.44 -17.62 0.05
CA THR A 331 -6.89 -18.10 1.47
C THR A 331 -7.98 -17.40 2.42
N ALA A 332 -8.31 -17.95 3.64
CA ALA A 332 -9.65 -17.96 4.35
C ALA A 332 -9.84 -17.87 5.95
N LEU A 333 -9.06 -17.16 6.78
CA LEU A 333 -9.18 -17.25 8.28
C LEU A 333 -10.46 -16.68 8.96
N THR A 334 -10.89 -15.45 8.67
CA THR A 334 -11.91 -14.73 9.48
C THR A 334 -13.26 -15.44 9.59
N LEU A 335 -13.60 -16.25 8.59
CA LEU A 335 -14.78 -17.11 8.59
C LEU A 335 -14.81 -18.07 9.79
N SER A 336 -13.65 -18.55 10.25
CA SER A 336 -13.54 -19.46 11.39
C SER A 336 -14.00 -18.83 12.70
N LEU A 337 -13.63 -17.57 12.93
CA LEU A 337 -14.00 -16.84 14.15
C LEU A 337 -15.49 -16.56 14.19
N ALA A 338 -16.07 -16.16 13.05
CA ALA A 338 -17.50 -15.90 12.94
C ALA A 338 -18.33 -17.16 13.21
N LYS A 339 -17.91 -18.29 12.63
CA LYS A 339 -18.53 -19.59 12.85
C LYS A 339 -18.51 -19.97 14.33
N ASN A 340 -17.36 -19.94 14.97
CA ASN A 340 -17.21 -20.42 16.35
C ASN A 340 -18.05 -19.58 17.34
N ALA A 341 -18.05 -18.24 17.20
CA ALA A 341 -18.87 -17.37 18.03
C ALA A 341 -20.38 -17.64 17.90
N ALA A 342 -20.85 -17.86 16.66
CA ALA A 342 -22.27 -18.08 16.39
C ALA A 342 -22.73 -19.50 16.73
N SER A 343 -21.95 -20.50 16.32
CA SER A 343 -22.29 -21.93 16.46
C SER A 343 -22.00 -22.47 17.86
N ASP A 344 -20.80 -22.26 18.36
CA ASP A 344 -20.32 -22.97 19.55
C ASP A 344 -20.69 -22.21 20.83
N PHE A 345 -20.85 -20.88 20.74
CA PHE A 345 -21.24 -20.01 21.86
C PHE A 345 -22.64 -19.38 21.74
N GLY A 346 -23.36 -19.66 20.65
CA GLY A 346 -24.72 -19.17 20.44
C GLY A 346 -24.85 -17.64 20.38
N LYS A 347 -23.77 -16.91 20.05
CA LYS A 347 -23.76 -15.44 20.00
C LYS A 347 -24.21 -14.95 18.63
N PRO A 348 -25.26 -14.12 18.51
CA PRO A 348 -25.67 -13.63 17.20
C PRO A 348 -24.60 -12.75 16.53
N VAL A 349 -24.13 -13.12 15.34
CA VAL A 349 -23.02 -12.45 14.63
C VAL A 349 -23.51 -11.83 13.32
N ALA A 350 -23.13 -10.59 13.05
CA ALA A 350 -23.31 -9.94 11.75
C ALA A 350 -21.99 -9.85 10.98
N ILE A 351 -21.93 -10.38 9.76
CA ILE A 351 -20.82 -10.25 8.83
C ILE A 351 -21.21 -9.27 7.72
N PHE A 352 -20.46 -8.19 7.58
CA PHE A 352 -20.48 -7.31 6.41
C PHE A 352 -19.33 -7.68 5.47
N SER A 353 -19.67 -8.38 4.40
CA SER A 353 -18.73 -8.83 3.39
C SER A 353 -18.73 -7.87 2.20
N LEU A 354 -17.61 -7.19 1.99
CA LEU A 354 -17.46 -6.18 0.95
C LEU A 354 -16.75 -6.72 -0.29
N GLU A 355 -16.15 -7.90 -0.17
CA GLU A 355 -15.41 -8.60 -1.24
C GLU A 355 -16.17 -9.85 -1.74
N MET A 356 -16.72 -10.66 -0.83
CA MET A 356 -17.31 -11.97 -1.15
C MET A 356 -18.83 -11.98 -1.05
N SER A 357 -19.50 -12.81 -1.87
CA SER A 357 -20.96 -12.95 -1.78
C SER A 357 -21.39 -13.78 -0.56
N ALA A 358 -22.62 -13.56 -0.10
CA ALA A 358 -23.17 -14.28 1.05
C ALA A 358 -23.20 -15.81 0.82
N LEU A 359 -23.49 -16.24 -0.41
CA LEU A 359 -23.49 -17.66 -0.79
C LEU A 359 -22.10 -18.30 -0.68
N GLN A 360 -21.05 -17.57 -1.12
CA GLN A 360 -19.68 -18.06 -1.03
C GLN A 360 -19.19 -18.17 0.42
N LEU A 361 -19.58 -17.21 1.27
CA LEU A 361 -19.27 -17.27 2.70
C LEU A 361 -20.03 -18.40 3.40
N ALA A 362 -21.32 -18.55 3.13
CA ALA A 362 -22.13 -19.64 3.69
C ALA A 362 -21.57 -21.01 3.33
N GLN A 363 -21.18 -21.21 2.07
CA GLN A 363 -20.55 -22.45 1.63
C GLN A 363 -19.23 -22.74 2.36
N ARG A 364 -18.42 -21.71 2.64
CA ARG A 364 -17.20 -21.87 3.44
C ARG A 364 -17.53 -22.23 4.88
N VAL A 365 -18.51 -21.60 5.51
CA VAL A 365 -18.94 -21.94 6.88
C VAL A 365 -19.43 -23.39 6.97
N ILE A 366 -20.24 -23.85 6.01
CA ILE A 366 -20.70 -25.24 5.95
C ILE A 366 -19.52 -26.20 5.76
N SER A 367 -18.51 -25.81 4.98
CA SER A 367 -17.32 -26.65 4.73
C SER A 367 -16.52 -26.86 6.01
N MET A 368 -16.40 -25.81 6.82
CA MET A 368 -15.67 -25.84 8.07
C MET A 368 -16.41 -26.63 9.16
N GLU A 369 -17.74 -26.56 9.17
CA GLU A 369 -18.59 -27.28 10.14
C GLU A 369 -18.76 -28.75 9.80
N ALA A 370 -18.97 -29.05 8.51
CA ALA A 370 -19.14 -30.43 8.07
C ALA A 370 -17.81 -31.18 7.98
N GLU A 371 -16.67 -30.47 8.03
CA GLU A 371 -15.33 -31.00 7.69
C GLU A 371 -15.31 -31.66 6.30
N ILE A 372 -16.14 -31.14 5.41
CA ILE A 372 -16.24 -31.57 4.03
C ILE A 372 -15.63 -30.47 3.18
N SER A 373 -14.71 -30.84 2.28
CA SER A 373 -14.12 -29.89 1.34
C SER A 373 -15.21 -29.10 0.61
N GLY A 374 -15.09 -27.77 0.59
CA GLY A 374 -16.11 -26.86 0.06
C GLY A 374 -16.53 -27.15 -1.38
N MET A 375 -15.66 -27.82 -2.13
CA MET A 375 -15.95 -28.22 -3.49
C MET A 375 -16.75 -29.52 -3.62
N LYS A 376 -16.58 -30.51 -2.74
CA LYS A 376 -17.46 -31.70 -2.74
C LYS A 376 -18.92 -31.28 -2.55
N MET A 377 -19.15 -30.34 -1.62
CA MET A 377 -20.47 -29.75 -1.41
C MET A 377 -21.00 -28.97 -2.62
N ARG A 378 -20.13 -28.30 -3.38
CA ARG A 378 -20.53 -27.56 -4.59
C ARG A 378 -21.00 -28.50 -5.71
N ASN A 379 -20.31 -29.62 -5.83
CA ASN A 379 -20.50 -30.55 -6.93
C ASN A 379 -21.59 -31.60 -6.59
N GLY A 380 -22.08 -31.64 -5.35
CA GLY A 380 -23.09 -32.59 -4.87
C GLY A 380 -22.58 -34.03 -4.72
N GLN A 381 -21.25 -34.18 -4.74
CA GLN A 381 -20.52 -35.44 -4.81
C GLN A 381 -20.09 -35.89 -3.40
N LEU A 382 -21.08 -36.24 -2.60
CA LEU A 382 -20.91 -36.62 -1.19
C LEU A 382 -21.19 -38.11 -1.05
N GLU A 383 -20.29 -38.80 -0.34
CA GLU A 383 -20.55 -40.17 0.10
C GLU A 383 -21.74 -40.19 1.07
N GLU A 384 -22.38 -41.35 1.29
CA GLU A 384 -23.59 -41.43 2.13
C GLU A 384 -23.35 -40.95 3.57
N TYR A 385 -22.15 -41.19 4.12
CA TYR A 385 -21.74 -40.64 5.42
C TYR A 385 -21.46 -39.12 5.36
N GLU A 386 -20.95 -38.59 4.24
CA GLU A 386 -20.72 -37.15 4.04
C GLU A 386 -22.07 -36.43 3.84
N TRP A 387 -23.07 -37.09 3.24
CA TRP A 387 -24.45 -36.59 3.21
C TRP A 387 -25.05 -36.51 4.61
N GLN A 388 -24.80 -37.51 5.46
CA GLN A 388 -25.22 -37.46 6.86
C GLN A 388 -24.49 -36.35 7.62
N GLN A 389 -23.18 -36.18 7.43
CA GLN A 389 -22.39 -35.09 8.01
C GLN A 389 -22.88 -33.71 7.52
N LEU A 390 -23.15 -33.57 6.23
CA LEU A 390 -23.68 -32.34 5.64
C LEU A 390 -25.07 -32.03 6.18
N ASN A 391 -25.99 -32.99 6.23
CA ASN A 391 -27.33 -32.77 6.76
C ASN A 391 -27.28 -32.39 8.24
N ALA A 392 -26.45 -33.07 9.04
CA ALA A 392 -26.22 -32.71 10.43
C ALA A 392 -25.56 -31.33 10.60
N ALA A 393 -24.68 -30.93 9.68
CA ALA A 393 -24.08 -29.60 9.67
C ALA A 393 -25.08 -28.52 9.23
N LEU A 394 -25.95 -28.82 8.26
CA LEU A 394 -27.00 -27.91 7.78
C LEU A 394 -28.09 -27.69 8.84
N GLU A 395 -28.50 -28.74 9.54
CA GLU A 395 -29.42 -28.62 10.68
C GLU A 395 -28.81 -27.71 11.75
N ARG A 396 -27.56 -27.97 12.14
CA ARG A 396 -26.82 -27.10 13.08
C ARG A 396 -26.75 -25.66 12.58
N ILE A 397 -26.26 -25.44 11.36
CA ILE A 397 -26.07 -24.10 10.77
C ILE A 397 -27.40 -23.36 10.56
N SER A 398 -28.50 -24.05 10.28
CA SER A 398 -29.80 -23.42 10.08
C SER A 398 -30.31 -22.71 11.34
N GLU A 399 -29.89 -23.17 12.52
CA GLU A 399 -30.21 -22.58 13.81
C GLU A 399 -29.13 -21.57 14.28
N VAL A 400 -27.99 -21.50 13.60
CA VAL A 400 -26.89 -20.60 13.96
C VAL A 400 -27.30 -19.15 13.66
N PRO A 401 -27.23 -18.24 14.65
CA PRO A 401 -27.61 -16.84 14.49
C PRO A 401 -26.53 -16.03 13.74
N LEU A 402 -26.23 -16.38 12.49
CA LEU A 402 -25.24 -15.75 11.63
C LEU A 402 -25.91 -14.97 10.49
N PHE A 403 -25.73 -13.65 10.48
CA PHE A 403 -26.34 -12.75 9.50
C PHE A 403 -25.27 -12.21 8.55
N ILE A 404 -25.42 -12.44 7.24
CA ILE A 404 -24.44 -12.00 6.24
C ILE A 404 -25.06 -10.91 5.36
N ASP A 405 -24.36 -9.79 5.23
CA ASP A 405 -24.68 -8.71 4.30
C ASP A 405 -23.51 -8.53 3.32
N ASP A 406 -23.75 -8.80 2.03
CA ASP A 406 -22.73 -8.77 0.98
C ASP A 406 -22.79 -7.51 0.10
N THR A 407 -23.27 -6.39 0.66
CA THR A 407 -23.41 -5.13 -0.09
C THR A 407 -22.03 -4.56 -0.43
N PRO A 408 -21.67 -4.46 -1.72
CA PRO A 408 -20.35 -4.00 -2.13
C PRO A 408 -20.19 -2.49 -1.90
N GLY A 409 -19.00 -2.07 -1.48
CA GLY A 409 -18.65 -0.65 -1.37
C GLY A 409 -19.49 0.15 -0.36
N ILE A 410 -20.11 -0.53 0.60
CA ILE A 410 -21.03 0.08 1.57
C ILE A 410 -20.39 1.30 2.25
N ASN A 411 -21.17 2.38 2.35
CA ASN A 411 -20.72 3.54 3.08
C ASN A 411 -20.95 3.36 4.59
N ILE A 412 -20.22 4.14 5.40
CA ILE A 412 -20.30 4.04 6.85
C ILE A 412 -21.70 4.34 7.42
N PHE A 413 -22.49 5.22 6.78
CA PHE A 413 -23.83 5.57 7.25
C PHE A 413 -24.82 4.42 7.02
N GLU A 414 -24.74 3.78 5.86
CA GLU A 414 -25.52 2.59 5.50
C GLU A 414 -25.17 1.41 6.39
N LEU A 415 -23.87 1.15 6.63
CA LEU A 415 -23.43 0.09 7.54
C LEU A 415 -24.02 0.29 8.94
N ARG A 416 -23.94 1.52 9.48
CA ARG A 416 -24.53 1.83 10.81
C ARG A 416 -26.03 1.62 10.84
N ALA A 417 -26.76 2.04 9.80
CA ALA A 417 -28.21 1.84 9.72
C ALA A 417 -28.59 0.35 9.70
N LYS A 418 -27.86 -0.46 8.92
CA LYS A 418 -28.06 -1.90 8.86
C LYS A 418 -27.71 -2.60 10.17
N ALA A 419 -26.58 -2.25 10.78
CA ALA A 419 -26.17 -2.80 12.08
C ALA A 419 -27.19 -2.49 13.19
N ARG A 420 -27.72 -1.26 13.24
CA ARG A 420 -28.81 -0.89 14.17
C ARG A 420 -30.06 -1.73 13.95
N ARG A 421 -30.45 -1.93 12.70
CA ARG A 421 -31.61 -2.75 12.35
C ARG A 421 -31.42 -4.19 12.82
N LEU A 422 -30.26 -4.78 12.56
CA LEU A 422 -29.92 -6.14 13.02
C LEU A 422 -29.88 -6.23 14.55
N LYS A 423 -29.34 -5.22 15.26
CA LYS A 423 -29.38 -5.17 16.73
C LYS A 423 -30.82 -5.09 17.26
N MET A 424 -31.70 -4.36 16.60
CA MET A 424 -33.10 -4.25 17.02
C MET A 424 -33.91 -5.54 16.74
N GLN A 425 -33.64 -6.22 15.63
CA GLN A 425 -34.41 -7.40 15.20
C GLN A 425 -33.90 -8.70 15.81
N HIS A 426 -32.59 -8.84 15.96
CA HIS A 426 -31.91 -10.10 16.29
C HIS A 426 -30.90 -9.97 17.42
N ASP A 427 -30.83 -8.80 18.07
CA ASP A 427 -29.94 -8.51 19.20
C ASP A 427 -28.48 -8.92 19.00
N ILE A 428 -27.90 -8.58 17.84
CA ILE A 428 -26.51 -8.97 17.49
C ILE A 428 -25.48 -8.64 18.57
N ASP A 429 -24.57 -9.57 18.83
CA ASP A 429 -23.53 -9.51 19.86
C ASP A 429 -22.11 -9.35 19.29
N LEU A 430 -21.93 -9.49 17.97
CA LEU A 430 -20.65 -9.27 17.29
C LEU A 430 -20.87 -8.75 15.87
N ILE A 431 -20.02 -7.82 15.43
CA ILE A 431 -19.98 -7.34 14.05
C ILE A 431 -18.61 -7.61 13.45
N ILE A 432 -18.57 -8.19 12.26
CA ILE A 432 -17.36 -8.47 11.47
C ILE A 432 -17.45 -7.71 10.14
N ILE A 433 -16.35 -7.10 9.71
CA ILE A 433 -16.26 -6.35 8.45
C ILE A 433 -15.06 -6.84 7.64
N ASP A 434 -15.32 -7.36 6.44
CA ASP A 434 -14.33 -7.93 5.52
C ASP A 434 -14.33 -7.20 4.16
N TYR A 435 -13.39 -6.31 3.87
CA TYR A 435 -12.37 -5.71 4.74
C TYR A 435 -12.45 -4.18 4.69
N LEU A 436 -11.91 -3.52 5.72
CA LEU A 436 -12.13 -2.10 6.01
C LEU A 436 -11.76 -1.17 4.84
N GLN A 437 -10.71 -1.49 4.09
CA GLN A 437 -10.28 -0.72 2.92
C GLN A 437 -11.16 -0.92 1.67
N LEU A 438 -12.33 -1.56 1.75
CA LEU A 438 -13.36 -1.54 0.70
C LEU A 438 -14.56 -0.63 1.04
N MET A 439 -14.62 -0.11 2.27
CA MET A 439 -15.67 0.83 2.68
C MET A 439 -15.50 2.21 2.03
N SER A 440 -16.60 2.96 1.96
CA SER A 440 -16.60 4.37 1.53
C SER A 440 -16.99 5.32 2.67
N GLY A 441 -16.28 6.45 2.79
CA GLY A 441 -16.58 7.54 3.72
C GLY A 441 -17.57 8.50 3.07
N GLY A 442 -18.88 8.29 3.28
CA GLY A 442 -19.94 8.96 2.52
C GLY A 442 -19.82 10.50 2.38
N GLY A 443 -20.10 11.00 1.18
CA GLY A 443 -20.17 12.42 0.79
C GLY A 443 -19.50 12.69 -0.57
N ASP A 444 -19.82 13.82 -1.22
CA ASP A 444 -19.28 14.33 -2.51
C ASP A 444 -17.74 14.60 -2.51
N SER A 445 -17.05 14.04 -1.52
CA SER A 445 -15.64 14.13 -1.18
C SER A 445 -14.79 13.15 -1.99
N GLN A 446 -15.01 13.03 -3.30
CA GLN A 446 -14.19 12.22 -4.23
C GLN A 446 -12.72 12.69 -4.36
N ARG A 447 -12.21 13.50 -3.41
CA ARG A 447 -10.86 14.10 -3.43
C ARG A 447 -10.09 13.95 -2.10
N GLY A 448 -10.56 13.15 -1.15
CA GLY A 448 -9.82 12.83 0.08
C GLY A 448 -8.72 11.78 -0.14
N ASN A 449 -7.67 11.81 0.68
CA ASN A 449 -6.63 10.77 0.72
C ASN A 449 -7.22 9.49 1.34
N ARG A 450 -7.00 8.30 0.75
CA ARG A 450 -7.63 7.03 1.18
C ARG A 450 -7.34 6.73 2.66
N GLU A 451 -6.15 7.08 3.14
CA GLU A 451 -5.74 7.01 4.55
C GLU A 451 -6.69 7.77 5.49
N GLN A 452 -7.16 8.96 5.09
CA GLN A 452 -8.11 9.75 5.87
C GLN A 452 -9.48 9.10 5.92
N GLU A 453 -9.91 8.55 4.80
CA GLU A 453 -11.19 7.87 4.66
C GLU A 453 -11.20 6.65 5.58
N VAL A 454 -10.13 5.85 5.52
CA VAL A 454 -9.87 4.70 6.40
C VAL A 454 -9.83 5.13 7.88
N SER A 455 -9.14 6.22 8.21
CA SER A 455 -9.11 6.78 9.57
C SER A 455 -10.50 7.21 10.06
N ALA A 456 -11.27 7.87 9.19
CA ALA A 456 -12.63 8.31 9.51
C ALA A 456 -13.59 7.13 9.66
N ILE A 457 -13.47 6.11 8.82
CA ILE A 457 -14.19 4.84 8.91
C ILE A 457 -13.87 4.17 10.25
N SER A 458 -12.59 4.04 10.61
CA SER A 458 -12.15 3.43 11.88
C SER A 458 -12.78 4.13 13.10
N ARG A 459 -12.74 5.47 13.15
CA ARG A 459 -13.43 6.26 14.20
C ARG A 459 -14.93 6.01 14.24
N ALA A 460 -15.58 5.96 13.09
CA ALA A 460 -17.01 5.76 13.01
C ALA A 460 -17.42 4.34 13.43
N LEU A 461 -16.60 3.33 13.13
CA LEU A 461 -16.77 1.96 13.62
C LEU A 461 -16.60 1.88 15.14
N LYS A 462 -15.63 2.60 15.72
CA LYS A 462 -15.51 2.74 17.17
C LYS A 462 -16.74 3.39 17.81
N GLY A 463 -17.28 4.41 17.14
CA GLY A 463 -18.55 5.03 17.52
C GLY A 463 -19.72 4.05 17.49
N LEU A 464 -19.84 3.25 16.44
CA LEU A 464 -20.85 2.21 16.29
C LEU A 464 -20.73 1.13 17.39
N ALA A 465 -19.52 0.67 17.68
CA ALA A 465 -19.26 -0.33 18.72
C ALA A 465 -19.74 0.16 20.09
N LYS A 466 -19.44 1.42 20.44
CA LYS A 466 -19.91 2.04 21.69
C LYS A 466 -21.41 2.23 21.72
N GLU A 467 -21.99 2.66 20.60
CA GLU A 467 -23.41 2.94 20.48
C GLU A 467 -24.25 1.67 20.67
N LEU A 468 -23.88 0.58 20.00
CA LEU A 468 -24.62 -0.68 20.09
C LEU A 468 -24.18 -1.54 21.29
N SER A 469 -23.10 -1.15 21.97
CA SER A 469 -22.44 -1.97 23.00
C SER A 469 -22.04 -3.36 22.49
N VAL A 470 -21.51 -3.41 21.26
CA VAL A 470 -21.16 -4.64 20.53
C VAL A 470 -19.70 -4.56 20.05
N PRO A 471 -18.86 -5.59 20.24
CA PRO A 471 -17.54 -5.66 19.63
C PRO A 471 -17.61 -5.62 18.10
N VAL A 472 -16.69 -4.87 17.49
CA VAL A 472 -16.54 -4.77 16.03
C VAL A 472 -15.15 -5.24 15.64
N ILE A 473 -15.07 -6.29 14.82
CA ILE A 473 -13.84 -6.78 14.20
C ILE A 473 -13.80 -6.24 12.77
N ALA A 474 -12.77 -5.47 12.45
CA ALA A 474 -12.55 -4.99 11.09
C ALA A 474 -11.25 -5.57 10.55
N LEU A 475 -11.34 -6.30 9.43
CA LEU A 475 -10.16 -6.80 8.76
C LEU A 475 -9.44 -5.67 8.05
N SER A 476 -8.12 -5.64 8.20
CA SER A 476 -7.27 -4.66 7.56
C SER A 476 -6.11 -5.34 6.87
N GLN A 477 -5.95 -5.07 5.57
CA GLN A 477 -4.81 -5.57 4.82
C GLN A 477 -3.50 -4.90 5.29
N LEU A 478 -2.44 -5.70 5.47
CA LEU A 478 -1.10 -5.20 5.79
C LEU A 478 -0.41 -4.56 4.59
N SER A 479 0.55 -3.69 4.89
CA SER A 479 1.55 -3.15 3.98
C SER A 479 2.46 -4.27 3.48
N ARG A 480 2.85 -4.18 2.21
CA ARG A 480 3.78 -5.14 1.59
C ARG A 480 5.21 -5.03 2.12
N ALA A 481 5.51 -4.01 2.94
CA ALA A 481 6.81 -3.81 3.58
C ALA A 481 7.23 -4.97 4.50
N VAL A 482 6.26 -5.72 5.07
CA VAL A 482 6.53 -6.89 5.93
C VAL A 482 7.34 -7.94 5.19
N GLU A 483 6.97 -8.17 3.93
CA GLU A 483 7.50 -9.25 3.08
C GLU A 483 8.92 -8.96 2.57
N VAL A 484 9.29 -7.68 2.55
CA VAL A 484 10.59 -7.20 2.05
C VAL A 484 11.62 -7.05 3.18
N ARG A 485 11.18 -7.05 4.45
CA ARG A 485 12.04 -6.86 5.62
C ARG A 485 13.00 -8.05 5.83
N GLY A 486 14.30 -7.77 5.91
CA GLY A 486 15.30 -8.78 6.30
C GLY A 486 15.16 -9.18 7.78
N GLY A 487 15.21 -10.49 8.06
CA GLY A 487 15.01 -11.05 9.41
C GLY A 487 13.63 -11.72 9.57
N THR A 488 13.04 -11.66 10.77
CA THR A 488 11.72 -12.27 11.03
C THR A 488 10.61 -11.52 10.28
N LYS A 489 9.95 -12.17 9.33
CA LYS A 489 8.77 -11.67 8.56
C LYS A 489 7.48 -11.57 9.40
N ARG A 490 7.65 -11.46 10.72
CA ARG A 490 6.58 -11.40 11.70
C ARG A 490 5.90 -10.03 11.67
N PRO A 491 4.60 -9.91 11.41
CA PRO A 491 3.92 -8.62 11.24
C PRO A 491 4.00 -7.74 12.50
N GLN A 492 4.18 -6.44 12.30
CA GLN A 492 4.33 -5.41 13.34
C GLN A 492 3.36 -4.23 13.10
N LEU A 493 3.20 -3.34 14.07
CA LEU A 493 2.31 -2.18 13.93
C LEU A 493 2.65 -1.27 12.75
N SER A 494 3.94 -1.14 12.38
CA SER A 494 4.39 -0.43 11.15
C SER A 494 3.71 -0.93 9.90
N ASP A 495 3.31 -2.20 9.91
CA ASP A 495 2.89 -2.95 8.76
C ASP A 495 1.41 -2.74 8.48
N LEU A 496 0.68 -1.95 9.26
CA LEU A 496 -0.63 -1.46 8.86
C LEU A 496 -0.45 -0.46 7.70
N ARG A 497 -1.11 -0.73 6.58
CA ARG A 497 -0.91 -0.07 5.28
C ARG A 497 -0.94 1.47 5.34
N GLU A 498 -1.74 2.02 6.25
CA GLU A 498 -1.99 3.46 6.39
C GLU A 498 -1.33 4.06 7.67
N SER A 499 -0.33 3.40 8.26
CA SER A 499 0.38 3.89 9.47
C SER A 499 1.65 4.67 9.09
N GLY A 500 1.62 5.99 9.24
CA GLY A 500 2.73 6.92 8.98
C GLY A 500 3.66 7.06 10.19
N CYS A 501 4.98 7.09 9.99
CA CYS A 501 5.92 7.17 11.11
C CYS A 501 7.01 8.24 10.93
N LEU A 502 7.54 8.73 12.04
CA LEU A 502 8.58 9.76 12.13
C LEU A 502 9.90 9.15 12.59
N THR A 503 11.01 9.77 12.24
CA THR A 503 12.34 9.34 12.74
C THR A 503 12.56 9.72 14.21
N GLY A 504 13.41 8.96 14.90
CA GLY A 504 13.61 9.10 16.34
C GLY A 504 14.16 10.45 16.82
N ASP A 505 14.87 11.18 15.96
CA ASP A 505 15.39 12.53 16.24
C ASP A 505 14.33 13.64 16.14
N THR A 506 13.12 13.30 15.70
CA THR A 506 12.00 14.25 15.63
C THR A 506 11.67 14.81 17.01
N LEU A 507 11.69 16.14 17.13
CA LEU A 507 11.46 16.87 18.36
C LEU A 507 10.00 17.25 18.53
N LEU A 508 9.48 16.97 19.72
CA LEU A 508 8.17 17.34 20.23
C LEU A 508 8.35 18.41 21.29
N GLN A 509 7.40 19.35 21.35
CA GLN A 509 7.36 20.34 22.42
C GLN A 509 6.30 19.95 23.45
N ASP A 510 6.75 19.82 24.69
CA ASP A 510 5.88 19.71 25.85
C ASP A 510 5.07 21.02 25.99
N ALA A 511 3.76 20.93 25.81
CA ALA A 511 2.87 22.10 25.84
C ALA A 511 2.69 22.68 27.25
N GLU A 512 2.96 21.91 28.31
CA GLU A 512 2.87 22.41 29.68
C GLU A 512 4.16 23.12 30.04
N THR A 513 5.30 22.43 29.93
CA THR A 513 6.58 22.94 30.45
C THR A 513 7.41 23.71 29.41
N GLY A 514 7.16 23.53 28.12
CA GLY A 514 7.97 24.08 27.02
C GLY A 514 9.21 23.25 26.66
N ARG A 515 9.50 22.18 27.41
CA ARG A 515 10.63 21.28 27.16
C ARG A 515 10.57 20.66 25.75
N LEU A 516 11.72 20.60 25.08
CA LEU A 516 11.88 19.85 23.84
C LEU A 516 12.36 18.42 24.16
N VAL A 517 11.64 17.43 23.61
CA VAL A 517 11.95 16.01 23.80
C VAL A 517 11.87 15.30 22.45
N SER A 518 12.80 14.41 22.16
CA SER A 518 12.70 13.60 20.94
C SER A 518 11.66 12.50 21.11
N ILE A 519 10.97 12.14 20.01
CA ILE A 519 9.96 11.07 20.02
C ILE A 519 10.56 9.73 20.47
N LYS A 520 11.81 9.45 20.09
CA LYS A 520 12.55 8.26 20.57
C LYS A 520 12.70 8.25 22.09
N THR A 521 13.08 9.38 22.69
CA THR A 521 13.24 9.49 24.15
C THR A 521 11.91 9.27 24.88
N LEU A 522 10.76 9.57 24.25
CA LEU A 522 9.45 9.27 24.81
C LEU A 522 9.10 7.79 24.66
N ALA A 523 9.38 7.20 23.50
CA ALA A 523 9.09 5.82 23.19
C ALA A 523 9.90 4.82 24.04
N GLU A 524 11.14 5.16 24.39
CA GLU A 524 12.06 4.30 25.15
C GLU A 524 11.91 4.41 26.68
N ARG A 525 10.92 5.18 27.18
CA ARG A 525 10.67 5.26 28.63
C ARG A 525 10.12 3.94 29.17
N GLU A 526 10.66 3.50 30.31
CA GLU A 526 10.16 2.33 31.05
C GLU A 526 8.67 2.48 31.41
N GLU A 527 8.26 3.68 31.83
CA GLU A 527 6.86 4.02 32.08
C GLU A 527 6.35 5.04 31.05
N GLN A 528 5.32 4.64 30.29
CA GLN A 528 4.63 5.50 29.32
C GLN A 528 3.64 6.43 30.01
N LYS A 529 4.16 7.43 30.73
CA LYS A 529 3.34 8.49 31.34
C LYS A 529 2.85 9.47 30.26
N PRO A 530 1.56 9.85 30.28
CA PRO A 530 1.05 10.86 29.36
C PRO A 530 1.81 12.18 29.48
N ILE A 531 2.07 12.84 28.33
CA ILE A 531 2.64 14.19 28.29
C ILE A 531 1.68 15.14 27.58
N LYS A 532 1.82 16.44 27.84
CA LYS A 532 1.09 17.46 27.08
C LYS A 532 1.89 17.82 25.84
N VAL A 533 1.25 17.82 24.68
CA VAL A 533 1.83 18.26 23.40
C VAL A 533 0.97 19.31 22.73
N VAL A 534 1.59 20.14 21.90
CA VAL A 534 0.87 21.13 21.11
C VAL A 534 0.24 20.43 19.91
N ALA A 535 -1.07 20.56 19.76
CA ALA A 535 -1.83 19.99 18.63
C ALA A 535 -2.88 20.97 18.11
N LEU A 536 -3.33 20.73 16.88
CA LEU A 536 -4.34 21.54 16.19
C LEU A 536 -5.74 21.00 16.50
N GLY A 537 -6.59 21.84 17.09
CA GLY A 537 -8.01 21.55 17.31
C GLY A 537 -8.87 21.74 16.06
N ASP A 538 -10.14 21.33 16.16
CA ASP A 538 -11.12 21.44 15.07
C ASP A 538 -11.42 22.90 14.68
N ASP A 539 -11.20 23.83 15.60
CA ASP A 539 -11.31 25.29 15.40
C ASP A 539 -10.08 25.90 14.68
N GLN A 540 -9.14 25.05 14.26
CA GLN A 540 -7.85 25.41 13.67
C GLN A 540 -6.96 26.26 14.59
N LYS A 541 -7.11 26.11 15.90
CA LYS A 541 -6.26 26.68 16.93
C LYS A 541 -5.28 25.66 17.48
N LEU A 542 -4.10 26.15 17.87
CA LEU A 542 -3.11 25.31 18.53
C LEU A 542 -3.34 25.36 20.03
N SER A 543 -3.46 24.20 20.66
CA SER A 543 -3.67 24.10 22.11
C SER A 543 -3.01 22.84 22.68
N SER A 544 -3.05 22.71 24.01
CA SER A 544 -2.45 21.60 24.74
C SER A 544 -3.34 20.36 24.68
N HIS A 545 -2.80 19.25 24.18
CA HIS A 545 -3.48 17.96 24.12
C HIS A 545 -2.66 16.88 24.80
N THR A 546 -3.34 15.85 25.31
CA THR A 546 -2.67 14.73 25.97
C THR A 546 -2.14 13.75 24.93
N MET A 547 -0.82 13.61 24.86
CA MET A 547 -0.16 12.48 24.22
C MET A 547 -0.11 11.33 25.21
N VAL A 548 -0.82 10.25 24.91
CA VAL A 548 -0.98 9.08 25.77
C VAL A 548 0.28 8.21 25.76
N LYS A 549 0.87 8.02 24.58
CA LYS A 549 2.00 7.12 24.38
C LYS A 549 2.82 7.53 23.17
N ALA A 550 4.14 7.33 23.23
CA ALA A 550 4.99 7.25 22.05
C ALA A 550 5.56 5.82 21.97
N PHE A 551 5.79 5.30 20.77
CA PHE A 551 6.24 3.92 20.62
C PHE A 551 7.14 3.75 19.40
N TYR A 552 8.00 2.73 19.47
CA TYR A 552 8.77 2.26 18.33
C TYR A 552 7.84 1.56 17.35
N SER A 553 7.92 1.95 16.08
CA SER A 553 7.06 1.42 15.04
C SER A 553 7.79 0.46 14.12
N GLY A 554 9.13 0.47 14.04
CA GLY A 554 9.90 -0.44 13.19
C GLY A 554 11.00 0.28 12.41
N ARG A 555 11.44 -0.28 11.27
CA ARG A 555 12.28 0.39 10.28
C ARG A 555 11.51 0.66 8.99
N LYS A 556 11.66 1.87 8.45
CA LYS A 556 11.00 2.28 7.20
C LYS A 556 11.94 3.10 6.32
N MET A 557 11.69 3.09 5.01
CA MET A 557 12.28 4.05 4.09
C MET A 557 11.82 5.47 4.45
N ILE A 558 12.78 6.37 4.62
CA ILE A 558 12.58 7.74 5.09
C ILE A 558 12.84 8.74 3.98
N PHE A 559 12.05 9.80 4.02
CA PHE A 559 12.18 10.98 3.19
C PHE A 559 12.37 12.20 4.08
N GLU A 560 13.32 13.07 3.71
CA GLU A 560 13.45 14.41 4.29
C GLU A 560 12.58 15.39 3.49
N LEU A 561 11.59 15.96 4.17
CA LEU A 561 10.81 17.08 3.67
C LEU A 561 11.41 18.37 4.19
N LYS A 562 11.66 19.32 3.29
CA LYS A 562 12.09 20.67 3.64
C LYS A 562 11.17 21.73 3.04
N THR A 563 10.82 22.69 3.89
CA THR A 563 9.94 23.81 3.55
C THR A 563 10.74 25.06 3.17
N ARG A 564 10.08 26.05 2.56
CA ARG A 564 10.67 27.33 2.15
C ARG A 564 11.15 28.13 3.35
N SER A 565 10.51 28.04 4.51
CA SER A 565 11.04 28.63 5.74
C SER A 565 12.29 27.92 6.28
N GLY A 566 12.65 26.77 5.73
CA GLY A 566 13.83 26.00 6.14
C GLY A 566 13.56 24.97 7.24
N ARG A 567 12.29 24.77 7.65
CA ARG A 567 11.90 23.65 8.52
C ARG A 567 12.09 22.33 7.81
N ARG A 568 12.50 21.32 8.57
CA ARG A 568 12.84 19.98 8.08
C ARG A 568 12.20 18.92 8.96
N ILE A 569 11.70 17.87 8.34
CA ILE A 569 11.19 16.69 9.03
C ILE A 569 11.47 15.44 8.21
N LYS A 570 11.81 14.37 8.91
CA LYS A 570 12.12 13.06 8.33
C LYS A 570 10.98 12.10 8.69
N ALA A 571 10.28 11.61 7.68
CA ALA A 571 9.09 10.78 7.85
C ALA A 571 9.03 9.66 6.79
N SER A 572 8.21 8.63 7.04
CA SER A 572 7.91 7.58 6.07
C SER A 572 7.06 8.12 4.91
N SER A 573 7.06 7.41 3.77
CA SER A 573 6.34 7.84 2.54
C SER A 573 4.84 8.06 2.77
N ASN A 574 4.23 7.25 3.64
CA ASN A 574 2.82 7.30 4.00
C ASN A 574 2.51 8.24 5.20
N HIS A 575 3.47 9.02 5.69
CA HIS A 575 3.18 9.95 6.80
C HIS A 575 2.32 11.13 6.33
N PRO A 576 1.16 11.43 6.98
CA PRO A 576 0.29 12.51 6.54
C PRO A 576 0.76 13.90 6.99
N PHE A 577 0.64 14.89 6.12
CA PHE A 577 0.86 16.32 6.37
C PHE A 577 -0.38 17.12 6.01
N LEU A 578 -0.74 18.11 6.83
CA LEU A 578 -1.96 18.88 6.61
C LEU A 578 -1.78 19.89 5.46
N LYS A 579 -2.51 19.69 4.35
CA LYS A 579 -2.75 20.69 3.30
C LYS A 579 -4.11 21.38 3.53
N LEU A 580 -4.43 22.39 2.71
CA LEU A 580 -5.76 23.01 2.75
C LEU A 580 -6.87 22.01 2.37
N GLU A 581 -6.55 21.07 1.47
CA GLU A 581 -7.42 19.97 1.06
C GLU A 581 -7.59 18.91 2.15
N GLY A 582 -6.70 18.89 3.14
CA GLY A 582 -6.64 17.91 4.22
C GLY A 582 -5.25 17.24 4.34
N TRP A 583 -5.14 16.30 5.27
CA TRP A 583 -3.99 15.40 5.47
C TRP A 583 -3.60 14.60 4.21
N THR A 584 -2.40 14.83 3.70
CA THR A 584 -1.88 14.19 2.49
C THR A 584 -0.59 13.46 2.82
N ALA A 585 -0.49 12.18 2.44
CA ALA A 585 0.73 11.38 2.59
C ALA A 585 1.93 12.05 1.94
N LEU A 586 3.13 11.87 2.51
CA LEU A 586 4.37 12.45 1.99
C LEU A 586 4.59 12.11 0.52
N GLU A 587 4.33 10.88 0.10
CA GLU A 587 4.48 10.41 -1.29
C GLU A 587 3.53 11.08 -2.29
N ALA A 588 2.40 11.59 -1.81
CA ALA A 588 1.44 12.34 -2.63
C ALA A 588 1.74 13.85 -2.66
N LEU A 589 2.63 14.35 -1.80
CA LEU A 589 3.06 15.74 -1.79
C LEU A 589 4.01 16.04 -2.96
N LYS A 590 3.92 17.26 -3.48
CA LYS A 590 4.79 17.75 -4.56
C LYS A 590 5.52 19.01 -4.13
N ILE A 591 6.69 19.25 -4.72
CA ILE A 591 7.38 20.55 -4.58
C ILE A 591 6.43 21.66 -5.04
N GLY A 592 6.28 22.70 -4.23
CA GLY A 592 5.32 23.79 -4.43
C GLY A 592 4.00 23.62 -3.69
N ASP A 593 3.69 22.44 -3.15
CA ASP A 593 2.56 22.26 -2.25
C ASP A 593 2.78 23.02 -0.94
N LYS A 594 1.68 23.43 -0.30
CA LYS A 594 1.72 24.14 0.98
C LYS A 594 1.19 23.27 2.11
N ILE A 595 1.98 23.16 3.17
CA ILE A 595 1.64 22.40 4.38
C ILE A 595 1.49 23.32 5.59
N ALA A 596 0.75 22.84 6.58
CA ALA A 596 0.46 23.58 7.80
C ALA A 596 1.65 23.56 8.78
N ILE A 597 2.07 24.74 9.19
CA ILE A 597 3.05 24.96 10.26
C ILE A 597 2.47 25.97 11.28
N PRO A 598 3.00 26.11 12.49
CA PRO A 598 2.44 27.01 13.49
C PRO A 598 2.80 28.47 13.21
N ARG A 599 1.87 29.37 13.49
CA ARG A 599 2.11 30.83 13.50
C ARG A 599 2.76 31.29 14.79
N GLU A 600 2.37 30.65 15.88
CA GLU A 600 2.80 30.87 17.25
C GLU A 600 2.64 29.54 17.97
N ILE A 601 3.56 29.21 18.88
CA ILE A 601 3.52 27.95 19.63
C ILE A 601 3.20 28.28 21.09
N PRO A 602 2.00 27.92 21.58
CA PRO A 602 1.58 28.24 22.94
C PRO A 602 2.17 27.24 23.95
N ILE A 603 2.56 27.75 25.12
CA ILE A 603 2.97 26.97 26.30
C ILE A 603 2.12 27.42 27.49
N GLU A 604 1.55 26.47 28.23
CA GLU A 604 0.59 26.75 29.29
C GLU A 604 1.26 27.20 30.60
N LYS A 605 2.31 26.48 31.04
CA LYS A 605 2.93 26.67 32.36
C LYS A 605 4.46 26.57 32.29
N PRO A 606 5.13 27.56 31.67
CA PRO A 606 6.58 27.61 31.68
C PRO A 606 7.11 27.70 33.11
N ASP A 607 8.12 26.90 33.44
CA ASP A 607 8.67 26.79 34.79
C ASP A 607 9.97 27.58 35.02
N ASN A 608 10.46 28.26 33.97
CA ASN A 608 11.53 29.26 34.06
C ASN A 608 12.77 28.79 34.85
N PRO A 609 13.44 27.71 34.44
CA PRO A 609 14.51 27.10 35.22
C PRO A 609 15.82 27.90 35.20
N LEU A 610 15.91 28.95 34.36
CA LEU A 610 17.06 29.84 34.25
C LEU A 610 16.65 31.25 34.69
N SER A 611 17.47 31.86 35.54
CA SER A 611 17.35 33.25 35.92
C SER A 611 17.66 34.20 34.75
N GLU A 612 17.23 35.47 34.85
CA GLU A 612 17.53 36.47 33.83
C GLU A 612 19.04 36.67 33.63
N ASP A 613 19.81 36.71 34.72
CA ASP A 613 21.27 36.84 34.66
C ASP A 613 21.92 35.64 33.96
N GLU A 614 21.43 34.43 34.21
CA GLU A 614 21.88 33.21 33.53
C GLU A 614 21.57 33.24 32.04
N LEU A 615 20.36 33.69 31.66
CA LEU A 615 19.96 33.81 30.25
C LEU A 615 20.83 34.83 29.51
N ILE A 616 21.11 35.98 30.12
CA ILE A 616 21.97 37.02 29.55
C ILE A 616 23.38 36.45 29.32
N LEU A 617 23.99 35.88 30.36
CA LEU A 617 25.34 35.32 30.25
C LEU A 617 25.40 34.17 29.24
N LEU A 618 24.39 33.29 29.23
CA LEU A 618 24.29 32.18 28.30
C LEU A 618 24.21 32.66 26.84
N ALA A 619 23.40 33.68 26.57
CA ALA A 619 23.23 34.23 25.23
C ALA A 619 24.56 34.75 24.66
N HIS A 620 25.31 35.51 25.45
CA HIS A 620 26.62 36.02 25.05
C HIS A 620 27.66 34.90 24.88
N LEU A 621 27.68 33.89 25.77
CA LEU A 621 28.63 32.78 25.66
C LEU A 621 28.30 31.82 24.50
N ILE A 622 27.02 31.62 24.17
CA ILE A 622 26.60 30.84 23.01
C ILE A 622 26.90 31.57 21.71
N GLY A 623 26.75 32.90 21.63
CA GLY A 623 27.15 33.69 20.47
C GLY A 623 28.67 33.79 20.30
N ASP A 624 29.27 34.85 20.83
CA ASP A 624 30.70 35.16 20.63
C ASP A 624 31.62 34.54 21.70
N GLY A 625 31.10 33.76 22.64
CA GLY A 625 31.91 33.08 23.65
C GLY A 625 32.77 31.97 23.08
N CYS A 626 34.03 31.91 23.53
CA CYS A 626 34.91 30.77 23.33
C CYS A 626 34.95 29.90 24.59
N ILE A 627 34.42 28.68 24.45
CA ILE A 627 34.19 27.74 25.56
C ILE A 627 34.95 26.42 25.41
N LEU A 628 35.98 26.32 24.57
CA LEU A 628 36.62 25.04 24.21
C LEU A 628 37.43 24.42 25.37
N PRO A 629 37.48 23.08 25.54
CA PRO A 629 38.06 22.37 26.69
C PRO A 629 39.46 22.81 27.13
N LYS A 630 40.31 23.16 26.15
CA LYS A 630 41.73 23.52 26.34
C LYS A 630 42.02 25.02 26.19
N GLN A 631 40.99 25.85 26.12
CA GLN A 631 41.13 27.30 26.02
C GLN A 631 40.53 27.97 27.27
N PRO A 632 41.10 29.12 27.71
CA PRO A 632 40.47 29.91 28.75
C PRO A 632 39.11 30.39 28.25
N TYR A 633 38.13 30.48 29.15
CA TYR A 633 36.86 31.13 28.83
C TYR A 633 37.14 32.58 28.49
N HIS A 634 36.76 32.99 27.29
CA HIS A 634 36.84 34.38 26.89
C HIS A 634 35.66 34.73 25.99
N TYR A 635 35.27 35.99 26.05
CA TYR A 635 34.23 36.58 25.23
C TYR A 635 34.82 37.77 24.47
N THR A 636 34.38 37.96 23.24
CA THR A 636 34.91 38.98 22.34
C THR A 636 33.76 39.82 21.82
N SER A 637 33.89 41.14 21.87
CA SER A 637 32.91 42.03 21.24
C SER A 637 33.53 43.36 20.83
N ALA A 638 33.01 43.94 19.76
CA ALA A 638 33.32 45.31 19.34
C ALA A 638 32.45 46.36 20.06
N ASP A 639 31.63 45.94 21.02
CA ASP A 639 30.74 46.82 21.80
C ASP A 639 31.08 46.67 23.29
N MET A 640 31.44 47.78 23.94
CA MET A 640 31.81 47.76 25.35
C MET A 640 30.64 47.37 26.25
N ALA A 641 29.39 47.73 25.89
CA ALA A 641 28.22 47.37 26.68
C ALA A 641 28.05 45.84 26.80
N ASN A 642 28.44 45.10 25.75
CA ASN A 642 28.43 43.64 25.76
C ASN A 642 29.53 43.05 26.66
N ILE A 643 30.71 43.69 26.72
CA ILE A 643 31.81 43.27 27.59
C ILE A 643 31.46 43.50 29.06
N GLU A 644 30.90 44.68 29.35
CA GLU A 644 30.50 45.09 30.70
C GLU A 644 29.42 44.16 31.25
N VAL A 645 28.36 43.88 30.47
CA VAL A 645 27.28 42.99 30.93
C VAL A 645 27.78 41.56 31.15
N VAL A 646 28.66 41.03 30.30
CA VAL A 646 29.25 39.70 30.48
C VAL A 646 30.08 39.63 31.76
N ASN A 647 30.88 40.66 32.04
CA ASN A 647 31.68 40.73 33.27
C ASN A 647 30.81 40.86 34.51
N GLU A 648 29.80 41.72 34.47
CA GLU A 648 28.84 41.92 35.55
C GLU A 648 28.13 40.59 35.88
N LYS A 649 27.60 39.89 34.87
CA LYS A 649 26.87 38.63 35.10
C LYS A 649 27.81 37.50 35.55
N ALA A 650 29.03 37.43 35.01
CA ALA A 650 30.01 36.44 35.45
C ALA A 650 30.45 36.66 36.91
N ASP A 651 30.60 37.90 37.35
CA ASP A 651 30.93 38.24 38.74
C ASP A 651 29.74 37.93 39.66
N LYS A 652 28.53 38.35 39.28
CA LYS A 652 27.32 38.11 40.06
C LYS A 652 26.98 36.63 40.24
N LEU A 653 27.08 35.82 39.18
CA LEU A 653 26.71 34.40 39.22
C LEU A 653 27.81 33.51 39.80
N PHE A 654 29.08 33.84 39.56
CA PHE A 654 30.20 32.92 39.82
C PHE A 654 31.38 33.55 40.57
N GLY A 655 31.33 34.83 40.92
CA GLY A 655 32.45 35.58 41.49
C GLY A 655 33.63 35.73 40.52
N ILE A 656 33.39 35.63 39.21
CA ILE A 656 34.42 35.72 38.18
C ILE A 656 34.59 37.17 37.74
N LYS A 657 35.69 37.79 38.20
CA LYS A 657 36.10 39.10 37.70
C LYS A 657 36.78 38.97 36.34
N GLY A 658 36.13 39.49 35.31
CA GLY A 658 36.66 39.49 33.95
C GLY A 658 37.87 40.41 33.79
N ARG A 659 38.89 39.94 33.07
CA ARG A 659 40.04 40.76 32.66
C ARG A 659 39.82 41.25 31.24
N ILE A 660 39.54 42.55 31.10
CA ILE A 660 39.39 43.21 29.79
C ILE A 660 40.77 43.44 29.17
N VAL A 661 40.90 43.11 27.89
CA VAL A 661 42.06 43.35 27.04
C VAL A 661 41.55 44.04 25.78
N GLU A 662 41.97 45.28 25.59
CA GLU A 662 41.69 46.04 24.39
C GLU A 662 42.56 45.55 23.23
N GLN A 663 41.94 45.48 22.06
CA GLN A 663 42.60 45.33 20.77
C GLN A 663 42.09 46.45 19.86
N LYS A 664 42.78 46.69 18.74
CA LYS A 664 42.56 47.83 17.83
C LYS A 664 41.10 48.35 17.75
N ASN A 665 40.14 47.49 17.45
CA ASN A 665 38.73 47.84 17.23
C ASN A 665 37.73 46.92 17.96
N TRP A 666 38.20 46.11 18.91
CA TRP A 666 37.35 45.24 19.72
C TRP A 666 37.98 44.97 21.09
N TRP A 667 37.20 44.38 22.00
CA TRP A 667 37.67 44.03 23.33
C TRP A 667 37.49 42.53 23.58
N HIS A 668 38.42 41.94 24.32
CA HIS A 668 38.30 40.60 24.88
C HIS A 668 38.13 40.71 26.39
N THR A 669 37.24 39.90 26.95
CA THR A 669 37.25 39.65 28.39
C THR A 669 37.58 38.20 28.68
N TYR A 670 38.58 37.97 29.52
CA TYR A 670 38.94 36.65 30.01
C TYR A 670 38.26 36.35 31.34
N LEU A 671 37.47 35.28 31.37
CA LEU A 671 36.69 34.82 32.52
C LEU A 671 37.49 33.74 33.28
N LYS A 672 38.53 34.18 33.98
CA LYS A 672 39.40 33.29 34.75
C LYS A 672 38.64 32.73 35.95
N SER A 673 38.86 31.45 36.27
CA SER A 673 38.27 30.83 37.47
C SER A 673 38.64 31.62 38.73
N PRO A 674 37.72 31.81 39.69
CA PRO A 674 38.01 32.56 40.91
C PRO A 674 38.94 31.79 41.85
N THR A 675 39.18 30.50 41.55
CA THR A 675 39.98 29.60 42.39
C THR A 675 40.90 28.74 41.52
N GLN A 676 41.94 28.16 42.13
CA GLN A 676 42.89 27.30 41.42
C GLN A 676 42.22 26.00 40.97
N LEU A 677 42.36 25.68 39.67
CA LEU A 677 41.80 24.49 39.06
C LEU A 677 42.65 23.25 39.41
N THR A 678 42.00 22.12 39.68
CA THR A 678 42.64 20.82 39.91
C THR A 678 41.86 19.73 39.17
N HIS A 679 42.35 18.49 39.14
CA HIS A 679 41.60 17.36 38.53
C HIS A 679 40.18 17.20 39.12
N ARG A 680 39.96 17.60 40.38
CA ARG A 680 38.65 17.54 41.05
C ARG A 680 37.90 18.89 41.05
N ARG A 681 38.54 20.00 40.67
CA ARG A 681 37.97 21.36 40.73
C ARG A 681 37.97 22.02 39.35
N LYS A 682 36.81 21.96 38.68
CA LYS A 682 36.53 22.61 37.39
C LYS A 682 36.13 24.08 37.56
N ASN A 683 36.23 24.87 36.48
CA ASN A 683 35.72 26.25 36.42
C ASN A 683 34.19 26.25 36.69
N PRO A 684 33.65 27.20 37.50
CA PRO A 684 32.22 27.31 37.75
C PRO A 684 31.36 27.34 36.48
N ILE A 685 31.78 28.07 35.44
CA ILE A 685 31.08 28.12 34.15
C ILE A 685 31.05 26.74 33.48
N THR A 686 32.12 25.94 33.63
CA THR A 686 32.13 24.55 33.12
C THR A 686 31.11 23.70 33.86
N LYS A 687 31.04 23.78 35.20
CA LYS A 687 30.04 23.03 35.98
C LYS A 687 28.62 23.44 35.62
N TRP A 688 28.40 24.74 35.40
CA TRP A 688 27.11 25.27 34.98
C TRP A 688 26.70 24.76 33.59
N TYR A 689 27.61 24.78 32.60
CA TYR A 689 27.38 24.16 31.29
C TYR A 689 27.05 22.66 31.39
N GLU A 690 27.82 21.91 32.18
CA GLU A 690 27.60 20.48 32.42
C GLU A 690 26.22 20.23 33.06
N SER A 691 25.81 21.06 34.02
CA SER A 691 24.50 20.95 34.68
C SER A 691 23.31 21.17 33.75
N MET A 692 23.51 21.94 32.67
CA MET A 692 22.49 22.17 31.63
C MET A 692 22.57 21.17 30.47
N GLY A 693 23.49 20.20 30.51
CA GLY A 693 23.73 19.25 29.42
C GLY A 693 24.38 19.88 28.18
N LEU A 694 25.14 20.97 28.36
CA LEU A 694 25.88 21.62 27.29
C LEU A 694 27.34 21.16 27.26
N ASP A 695 27.77 20.79 26.06
CA ASP A 695 29.15 20.42 25.78
C ASP A 695 29.99 21.64 25.40
N ARG A 696 31.28 21.60 25.75
CA ARG A 696 32.28 22.59 25.35
C ARG A 696 32.71 22.35 23.89
N VAL A 697 31.94 22.88 22.94
CA VAL A 697 32.08 22.58 21.51
C VAL A 697 32.49 23.77 20.64
N ARG A 698 32.84 23.47 19.38
CA ARG A 698 33.08 24.48 18.33
C ARG A 698 31.75 25.09 17.87
N SER A 699 31.82 26.23 17.17
CA SER A 699 30.66 27.01 16.70
C SER A 699 29.60 26.19 15.96
N TYR A 700 30.01 25.27 15.09
CA TYR A 700 29.10 24.46 14.24
C TYR A 700 28.33 23.37 15.00
N ALA A 701 28.68 23.09 16.26
CA ALA A 701 28.02 22.10 17.09
C ALA A 701 27.29 22.73 18.30
N LYS A 702 27.28 24.07 18.40
CA LYS A 702 26.58 24.79 19.47
C LYS A 702 25.08 24.48 19.41
N ARG A 703 24.45 24.33 20.57
CA ARG A 703 23.00 24.12 20.76
C ARG A 703 22.52 24.85 22.01
N LEU A 704 21.23 25.13 22.08
CA LEU A 704 20.56 25.67 23.26
C LEU A 704 20.21 24.55 24.25
N PRO A 705 20.32 24.79 25.57
CA PRO A 705 19.88 23.84 26.58
C PRO A 705 18.36 23.85 26.73
N ASN A 706 17.80 22.74 27.23
CA ASN A 706 16.36 22.59 27.44
C ASN A 706 15.77 23.66 28.38
N GLY A 707 16.57 24.21 29.30
CA GLY A 707 16.16 25.27 30.21
C GLY A 707 15.70 26.55 29.50
N VAL A 708 16.25 26.87 28.31
CA VAL A 708 15.80 28.03 27.53
C VAL A 708 14.38 27.80 27.00
N PHE A 709 14.08 26.63 26.43
CA PHE A 709 12.77 26.34 25.85
C PHE A 709 11.64 26.28 26.87
N ARG A 710 11.98 26.05 28.14
CA ARG A 710 11.04 26.04 29.28
C ARG A 710 10.73 27.43 29.85
N CYS A 711 11.41 28.47 29.36
CA CYS A 711 11.15 29.83 29.78
C CYS A 711 9.85 30.39 29.17
N ASP A 712 9.25 31.33 29.88
CA ASP A 712 8.15 32.15 29.39
C ASP A 712 8.59 33.09 28.26
N ASN A 713 7.60 33.70 27.60
CA ASN A 713 7.84 34.54 26.44
C ASN A 713 8.64 35.82 26.76
N GLN A 714 8.63 36.31 28.01
CA GLN A 714 9.40 37.50 28.41
C GLN A 714 10.88 37.15 28.54
N ARG A 715 11.20 36.07 29.25
CA ARG A 715 12.56 35.55 29.40
C ARG A 715 13.15 35.08 28.07
N LEU A 716 12.34 34.48 27.19
CA LEU A 716 12.76 34.15 25.83
C LEU A 716 13.11 35.39 25.01
N ALA A 717 12.31 36.46 25.12
CA ALA A 717 12.59 37.72 24.45
C ALA A 717 13.89 38.36 24.97
N LEU A 718 14.12 38.33 26.29
CA LEU A 718 15.37 38.78 26.92
C LEU A 718 16.58 37.97 26.43
N PHE A 719 16.48 36.64 26.41
CA PHE A 719 17.53 35.77 25.89
C PHE A 719 17.86 36.11 24.43
N LEU A 720 16.84 36.25 23.58
CA LEU A 720 17.04 36.63 22.17
C LEU A 720 17.57 38.05 22.00
N HIS A 721 17.21 39.00 22.88
CA HIS A 721 17.70 40.38 22.87
C HIS A 721 19.22 40.44 23.01
N HIS A 722 19.76 39.65 23.95
CA HIS A 722 21.21 39.51 24.15
C HIS A 722 21.87 38.59 23.12
N LEU A 723 21.20 37.53 22.67
CA LEU A 723 21.74 36.67 21.63
C LEU A 723 21.93 37.45 20.33
N TRP A 724 21.01 38.35 19.99
CA TRP A 724 21.13 39.18 18.78
C TRP A 724 22.24 40.22 18.83
N ALA A 725 22.70 40.59 20.04
CA ALA A 725 23.86 41.48 20.22
C ALA A 725 25.19 40.83 19.83
N THR A 726 25.20 39.50 19.70
CA THR A 726 26.36 38.71 19.25
C THR A 726 26.41 38.62 17.72
N ASP A 727 26.20 37.43 17.14
CA ASP A 727 26.13 37.13 15.71
C ASP A 727 24.84 37.60 15.01
N GLY A 728 24.01 38.41 15.69
CA GLY A 728 22.80 39.00 15.13
C GLY A 728 23.05 40.31 14.38
N ASN A 729 22.26 40.59 13.36
CA ASN A 729 22.29 41.84 12.62
C ASN A 729 20.93 42.53 12.73
N VAL A 730 20.96 43.82 13.08
CA VAL A 730 19.86 44.78 12.92
C VAL A 730 20.47 46.02 12.27
N SER A 731 20.10 46.27 11.01
CA SER A 731 20.67 47.40 10.25
C SER A 731 19.74 47.90 9.16
N TRP A 732 20.05 49.07 8.61
CA TRP A 732 19.32 49.63 7.49
C TRP A 732 19.58 48.84 6.20
N LYS A 733 18.51 48.45 5.53
CA LYS A 733 18.52 47.90 4.18
C LYS A 733 18.03 48.96 3.20
N LYS A 734 18.98 49.64 2.56
CA LYS A 734 18.74 50.65 1.52
C LYS A 734 18.93 50.01 0.14
N LEU A 735 17.83 49.75 -0.56
CA LEU A 735 17.84 49.24 -1.94
C LEU A 735 17.41 50.38 -2.89
N LYS A 736 18.16 50.56 -3.99
CA LYS A 736 17.86 51.59 -5.01
C LYS A 736 16.43 51.41 -5.53
N GLY A 737 15.59 52.45 -5.41
CA GLY A 737 14.19 52.43 -5.85
C GLY A 737 13.19 51.74 -4.91
N ARG A 738 13.58 51.33 -3.70
CA ARG A 738 12.67 50.81 -2.66
C ARG A 738 12.71 51.68 -1.41
N LYS A 739 11.58 51.75 -0.68
CA LYS A 739 11.54 52.39 0.63
C LYS A 739 12.57 51.73 1.58
N PRO A 740 13.24 52.50 2.45
CA PRO A 740 14.15 51.96 3.46
C PRO A 740 13.46 50.86 4.28
N SER A 741 14.15 49.75 4.54
CA SER A 741 13.64 48.63 5.33
C SER A 741 14.71 48.14 6.30
N ALA A 742 14.37 47.22 7.21
CA ALA A 742 15.35 46.62 8.12
C ALA A 742 15.97 45.34 7.52
N ALA A 743 17.27 45.14 7.71
CA ALA A 743 17.94 43.85 7.60
C ALA A 743 18.02 43.25 9.01
N ILE A 744 17.24 42.19 9.27
CA ILE A 744 17.21 41.51 10.56
C ILE A 744 17.51 40.04 10.33
N TYR A 745 18.65 39.55 10.84
CA TYR A 745 19.01 38.13 10.77
C TYR A 745 19.97 37.71 11.88
N TYR A 746 19.99 36.44 12.22
CA TYR A 746 21.01 35.82 13.08
C TYR A 746 21.84 34.83 12.27
N ALA A 747 23.17 34.94 12.30
CA ALA A 747 24.06 34.07 11.54
C ALA A 747 24.72 33.03 12.45
N THR A 748 24.73 31.77 12.03
CA THR A 748 25.44 30.71 12.77
C THR A 748 25.90 29.60 11.84
N SER A 749 27.01 28.95 12.20
CA SER A 749 27.50 27.75 11.48
C SER A 749 26.87 26.46 11.99
N SER A 750 26.05 26.52 13.04
CA SER A 750 25.32 25.37 13.59
C SER A 750 23.90 25.31 13.01
N PRO A 751 23.56 24.26 12.22
CA PRO A 751 22.19 24.09 11.74
C PRO A 751 21.20 23.87 12.89
N THR A 752 21.61 23.16 13.94
CA THR A 752 20.80 22.93 15.14
C THR A 752 20.48 24.24 15.85
N LEU A 753 21.48 25.11 16.05
CA LEU A 753 21.24 26.41 16.68
C LEU A 753 20.34 27.29 15.81
N ALA A 754 20.51 27.27 14.49
CA ALA A 754 19.65 28.02 13.58
C ALA A 754 18.17 27.58 13.69
N SER A 755 17.91 26.26 13.68
CA SER A 755 16.55 25.72 13.88
C SER A 755 15.99 26.04 15.26
N GLN A 756 16.81 25.97 16.30
CA GLN A 756 16.39 26.33 17.66
C GLN A 756 16.06 27.82 17.81
N VAL A 757 16.84 28.72 17.20
CA VAL A 757 16.53 30.16 17.17
C VAL A 757 15.26 30.43 16.35
N GLN A 758 15.07 29.75 15.22
CA GLN A 758 13.83 29.82 14.44
C GLN A 758 12.61 29.38 15.28
N HIS A 759 12.74 28.29 16.05
CA HIS A 759 11.71 27.80 16.96
C HIS A 759 11.36 28.82 18.05
N LEU A 760 12.35 29.42 18.71
CA LEU A 760 12.12 30.47 19.72
C LEU A 760 11.43 31.71 19.14
N LEU A 761 11.79 32.13 17.92
CA LEU A 761 11.09 33.20 17.21
C LEU A 761 9.63 32.80 16.92
N CYS A 762 9.38 31.55 16.56
CA CYS A 762 8.03 31.03 16.33
C CYS A 762 7.20 31.06 17.61
N ARG A 763 7.76 30.69 18.78
CA ARG A 763 7.10 30.83 20.09
C ARG A 763 6.65 32.27 20.39
N LEU A 764 7.39 33.27 19.91
CA LEU A 764 7.05 34.70 20.09
C LEU A 764 6.11 35.26 19.00
N GLY A 765 5.62 34.40 18.10
CA GLY A 765 4.77 34.76 16.98
C GLY A 765 5.51 35.48 15.85
N ILE A 766 6.82 35.28 15.71
CA ILE A 766 7.67 35.90 14.69
C ILE A 766 8.05 34.82 13.66
N GLN A 767 7.49 34.93 12.45
CA GLN A 767 7.85 34.02 11.37
C GLN A 767 9.21 34.40 10.78
N SER A 768 10.07 33.41 10.62
CA SER A 768 11.44 33.55 10.11
C SER A 768 11.78 32.44 9.13
N ALA A 769 12.81 32.65 8.31
CA ALA A 769 13.28 31.67 7.32
C ALA A 769 14.79 31.42 7.47
N ILE A 770 15.22 30.17 7.34
CA ILE A 770 16.64 29.80 7.35
C ILE A 770 17.18 29.78 5.92
N ARG A 771 18.23 30.56 5.66
CA ARG A 771 18.94 30.57 4.38
C ARG A 771 20.38 30.12 4.57
N LEU A 772 20.82 29.18 3.74
CA LEU A 772 22.23 28.81 3.63
C LEU A 772 22.99 29.88 2.83
N VAL A 773 24.09 30.38 3.38
CA VAL A 773 24.98 31.36 2.77
C VAL A 773 26.36 30.75 2.70
N SER A 774 26.83 30.47 1.48
CA SER A 774 28.15 29.91 1.28
C SER A 774 29.25 30.94 1.51
N GLN A 775 30.30 30.53 2.23
CA GLN A 775 31.43 31.37 2.60
C GLN A 775 32.70 31.02 1.81
N GLY A 776 32.56 30.32 0.67
CA GLY A 776 33.67 29.93 -0.19
C GLY A 776 34.60 28.91 0.50
N LYS A 777 35.77 29.35 0.98
CA LYS A 777 36.75 28.48 1.67
C LYS A 777 36.38 28.17 3.12
N HIS A 778 35.41 28.88 3.69
CA HIS A 778 34.92 28.67 5.05
C HIS A 778 33.61 27.88 5.05
N ARG A 779 33.27 27.29 6.21
CA ARG A 779 32.00 26.56 6.37
C ARG A 779 30.81 27.47 6.07
N ASP A 780 29.80 26.89 5.43
CA ASP A 780 28.56 27.61 5.15
C ASP A 780 27.89 28.08 6.45
N ASN A 781 27.24 29.24 6.35
CA ASN A 781 26.50 29.84 7.46
C ASN A 781 25.00 29.75 7.22
N TYR A 782 24.26 29.48 8.29
CA TYR A 782 22.80 29.47 8.33
C TYR A 782 22.33 30.82 8.87
N HIS A 783 21.64 31.58 8.03
CA HIS A 783 21.06 32.88 8.39
C HIS A 783 19.58 32.68 8.73
N VAL A 784 19.19 32.91 9.98
CA VAL A 784 17.79 32.98 10.41
C VAL A 784 17.27 34.39 10.13
N LEU A 785 16.50 34.54 9.06
CA LEU A 785 16.05 35.81 8.50
C LEU A 785 14.66 36.19 9.04
N VAL A 786 14.52 37.40 9.58
CA VAL A 786 13.21 37.99 9.92
C VAL A 786 12.77 38.92 8.80
N GLN A 787 11.75 38.48 8.04
CA GLN A 787 11.30 39.15 6.83
C GLN A 787 9.82 39.54 6.90
N GLY A 788 9.49 40.60 6.15
CA GLY A 788 8.15 41.18 6.10
C GLY A 788 7.90 42.15 7.25
N THR A 789 7.27 43.28 6.93
CA THR A 789 7.06 44.41 7.85
C THR A 789 6.43 43.98 9.17
N THR A 790 5.43 43.08 9.15
CA THR A 790 4.76 42.59 10.37
C THR A 790 5.70 41.84 11.31
N ASN A 791 6.51 40.90 10.79
CA ASN A 791 7.44 40.13 11.62
C ASN A 791 8.61 40.99 12.10
N GLN A 792 9.09 41.91 11.25
CA GLN A 792 10.16 42.85 11.61
C GLN A 792 9.70 43.80 12.73
N LEU A 793 8.50 44.36 12.64
CA LEU A 793 7.94 45.19 13.72
C LEU A 793 7.73 44.39 15.01
N ARG A 794 7.24 43.14 14.92
CA ARG A 794 7.14 42.25 16.10
C ARG A 794 8.49 42.00 16.74
N PHE A 795 9.51 41.70 15.94
CA PHE A 795 10.88 41.50 16.42
C PHE A 795 11.43 42.75 17.10
N LEU A 796 11.37 43.91 16.44
CA LEU A 796 11.92 45.16 16.96
C LEU A 796 11.25 45.62 18.25
N ARG A 797 9.94 45.38 18.41
CA ARG A 797 9.18 45.77 19.60
C ARG A 797 9.29 44.78 20.75
N LYS A 798 9.29 43.46 20.46
CA LYS A 798 9.31 42.43 21.51
C LYS A 798 10.73 42.04 21.94
N ILE A 799 11.66 41.96 20.99
CA ILE A 799 13.02 41.44 21.21
C ILE A 799 14.03 42.58 21.15
N GLY A 800 14.06 43.35 20.05
CA GLY A 800 15.10 44.36 19.84
C GLY A 800 16.51 43.77 19.73
N CYS A 801 17.53 44.51 20.17
CA CYS A 801 18.93 44.10 20.14
C CYS A 801 19.69 44.86 21.22
N TYR A 802 20.40 44.16 22.11
CA TYR A 802 21.19 44.81 23.15
C TYR A 802 22.43 45.52 22.56
N GLY A 803 22.92 46.54 23.27
CA GLY A 803 24.09 47.31 22.88
C GLY A 803 23.84 48.34 21.77
N SER A 804 24.93 48.93 21.29
CA SER A 804 24.96 49.99 20.26
C SER A 804 24.23 49.63 18.96
N ARG A 805 24.17 48.35 18.60
CA ARG A 805 23.43 47.86 17.42
C ARG A 805 21.92 48.12 17.53
N GLY A 806 21.39 48.18 18.76
CA GLY A 806 20.00 48.52 19.05
C GLY A 806 19.63 49.99 18.82
N ASN A 807 20.61 50.90 18.72
CA ASN A 807 20.35 52.35 18.64
C ASN A 807 19.52 52.76 17.41
N CYS A 808 19.58 51.99 16.32
CA CYS A 808 18.82 52.27 15.10
C CYS A 808 17.35 51.79 15.15
N ILE A 809 16.93 51.06 16.20
CA ILE A 809 15.61 50.43 16.29
C ILE A 809 14.45 51.45 16.25
N PRO A 810 14.47 52.57 17.01
CA PRO A 810 13.37 53.53 17.01
C PRO A 810 13.08 54.09 15.61
N GLU A 811 14.14 54.47 14.89
CA GLU A 811 14.04 54.98 13.51
C GLU A 811 13.57 53.89 12.52
N LEU A 812 14.03 52.65 12.71
CA LEU A 812 13.58 51.51 11.90
C LEU A 812 12.09 51.20 12.10
N ILE A 813 11.57 51.28 13.33
CA ILE A 813 10.15 51.09 13.62
C ILE A 813 9.32 52.15 12.87
N GLN A 814 9.70 53.43 12.99
CA GLN A 814 9.03 54.53 12.31
C GLN A 814 9.04 54.35 10.77
N ALA A 815 10.18 53.95 10.21
CA ALA A 815 10.29 53.71 8.78
C ALA A 815 9.44 52.52 8.30
N LEU A 816 9.37 51.43 9.07
CA LEU A 816 8.58 50.24 8.74
C LEU A 816 7.07 50.50 8.84
N GLU A 817 6.62 51.32 9.80
CA GLU A 817 5.21 51.72 9.91
C GLU A 817 4.72 52.53 8.70
N ALA A 818 5.62 53.29 8.06
CA ALA A 818 5.33 54.03 6.83
C ALA A 818 5.28 53.13 5.56
N ILE A 819 5.58 51.84 5.66
CA ILE A 819 5.50 50.87 4.56
C ILE A 819 4.11 50.23 4.54
N LYS A 820 3.40 50.39 3.42
CA LYS A 820 2.15 49.67 3.18
C LYS A 820 2.42 48.16 3.18
N ILE A 821 1.79 47.45 4.10
CA ILE A 821 1.97 46.00 4.28
C ILE A 821 1.62 45.27 2.98
N ASN A 822 2.50 44.34 2.56
CA ASN A 822 2.21 43.46 1.45
C ASN A 822 1.19 42.39 1.88
N PRO A 823 -0.03 42.37 1.32
CA PRO A 823 -1.07 41.43 1.73
C PRO A 823 -0.79 39.98 1.29
N ASN A 824 0.25 39.74 0.47
CA ASN A 824 0.56 38.43 -0.09
C ASN A 824 1.48 37.55 0.78
N ASN A 825 1.89 38.01 1.97
CA ASN A 825 2.72 37.22 2.88
C ASN A 825 1.86 36.48 3.93
N GLY A 826 2.14 35.19 4.18
CA GLY A 826 1.33 34.36 5.08
C GLY A 826 -0.13 34.19 4.65
N VAL A 827 -0.37 34.14 3.34
CA VAL A 827 -1.70 33.97 2.75
C VAL A 827 -2.19 32.53 2.83
N ILE A 828 -3.50 32.40 2.89
CA ILE A 828 -4.22 31.14 2.74
C ILE A 828 -4.05 30.67 1.27
N PRO A 829 -3.86 29.37 1.00
CA PRO A 829 -3.64 28.86 -0.35
C PRO A 829 -4.76 29.27 -1.32
N LYS A 830 -4.41 29.44 -2.60
CA LYS A 830 -5.33 29.95 -3.65
C LYS A 830 -6.49 28.99 -3.89
N GLU A 831 -6.30 27.73 -3.56
CA GLU A 831 -7.25 26.63 -3.65
C GLU A 831 -8.52 26.93 -2.84
N ALA A 832 -8.41 27.72 -1.76
CA ALA A 832 -9.54 28.20 -0.94
C ALA A 832 -10.63 28.93 -1.74
N TRP A 833 -10.26 29.62 -2.83
CA TRP A 833 -11.22 30.31 -3.70
C TRP A 833 -12.26 29.34 -4.28
N ARG A 834 -11.78 28.20 -4.80
CA ARG A 834 -12.63 27.20 -5.47
C ARG A 834 -13.22 26.21 -4.48
N MET A 835 -12.47 25.83 -3.44
CA MET A 835 -12.87 24.77 -2.52
C MET A 835 -13.83 25.23 -1.43
N LEU A 836 -13.65 26.45 -0.91
CA LEU A 836 -14.39 26.91 0.26
C LEU A 836 -15.36 28.03 -0.10
N ILE A 837 -14.93 29.00 -0.91
CA ILE A 837 -15.71 30.21 -1.20
C ILE A 837 -16.76 29.94 -2.30
N GLU A 838 -16.36 29.38 -3.43
CA GLU A 838 -17.25 29.14 -4.58
C GLU A 838 -18.51 28.29 -4.24
N PRO A 839 -18.43 27.19 -3.46
CA PRO A 839 -19.61 26.41 -3.12
C PRO A 839 -20.61 27.17 -2.25
N ILE A 840 -20.12 27.96 -1.28
CA ILE A 840 -20.97 28.79 -0.42
C ILE A 840 -21.67 29.88 -1.25
N MET A 841 -20.94 30.50 -2.17
CA MET A 841 -21.50 31.49 -3.10
C MET A 841 -22.60 30.91 -3.98
N LYS A 842 -22.37 29.72 -4.57
CA LYS A 842 -23.37 29.01 -5.38
C LYS A 842 -24.63 28.71 -4.57
N LYS A 843 -24.48 28.23 -3.33
CA LYS A 843 -25.61 27.94 -2.43
C LYS A 843 -26.42 29.19 -2.08
N GLN A 844 -25.78 30.36 -1.96
CA GLN A 844 -26.44 31.63 -1.65
C GLN A 844 -26.86 32.44 -2.89
N GLY A 845 -26.63 31.93 -4.10
CA GLY A 845 -26.95 32.64 -5.36
C GLY A 845 -26.12 33.91 -5.60
N ILE A 846 -24.98 34.06 -4.92
CA ILE A 846 -24.13 35.25 -5.04
C ILE A 846 -23.14 35.06 -6.19
N SER A 847 -23.19 35.96 -7.18
CA SER A 847 -22.19 35.96 -8.26
C SER A 847 -20.84 36.51 -7.79
N TRP A 848 -19.76 36.13 -8.47
CA TRP A 848 -18.42 36.72 -8.22
C TRP A 848 -18.42 38.24 -8.30
N ARG A 849 -19.12 38.84 -9.27
CA ARG A 849 -19.27 40.30 -9.35
C ARG A 849 -20.06 40.86 -8.18
N GLY A 850 -21.08 40.14 -7.71
CA GLY A 850 -21.87 40.49 -6.52
C GLY A 850 -21.05 40.51 -5.24
N LEU A 851 -20.24 39.47 -5.00
CA LEU A 851 -19.35 39.39 -3.84
C LEU A 851 -18.34 40.56 -3.83
N PHE A 852 -17.72 40.85 -4.96
CA PHE A 852 -16.76 41.95 -5.06
C PHE A 852 -17.40 43.31 -4.87
N ARG A 853 -18.61 43.52 -5.41
CA ARG A 853 -19.41 44.72 -5.15
C ARG A 853 -19.70 44.88 -3.66
N ALA A 854 -20.10 43.80 -2.97
CA ALA A 854 -20.36 43.80 -1.53
C ALA A 854 -19.09 44.03 -0.67
N MET A 855 -17.91 43.73 -1.21
CA MET A 855 -16.62 44.07 -0.58
C MET A 855 -16.09 45.47 -0.95
N GLU A 856 -16.84 46.24 -1.75
CA GLU A 856 -16.42 47.53 -2.31
C GLU A 856 -15.13 47.45 -3.13
N LEU A 857 -14.96 46.35 -3.87
CA LEU A 857 -13.80 46.10 -4.72
C LEU A 857 -14.21 45.92 -6.18
N GLN A 858 -13.34 46.36 -7.10
CA GLN A 858 -13.50 46.03 -8.51
C GLN A 858 -13.22 44.54 -8.74
N TYR A 859 -14.10 43.89 -9.50
CA TYR A 859 -13.95 42.50 -9.88
C TYR A 859 -12.71 42.31 -10.77
N SER A 860 -11.84 41.36 -10.42
CA SER A 860 -10.68 40.99 -11.23
C SER A 860 -10.50 39.48 -11.27
N SER A 861 -10.45 38.91 -12.47
CA SER A 861 -10.24 37.48 -12.70
C SER A 861 -8.81 37.02 -12.36
N SER A 862 -7.85 37.93 -12.21
CA SER A 862 -6.47 37.59 -11.84
C SER A 862 -6.32 37.24 -10.36
N ILE A 863 -7.29 37.60 -9.51
CA ILE A 863 -7.19 37.39 -8.06
C ILE A 863 -7.06 35.91 -7.70
N TYR A 864 -7.69 35.03 -8.49
CA TYR A 864 -7.77 33.59 -8.23
C TYR A 864 -6.43 32.89 -8.42
N LYS A 865 -5.46 33.56 -9.06
CA LYS A 865 -4.10 33.04 -9.22
C LYS A 865 -3.29 33.19 -7.92
N ASN A 866 -3.75 34.01 -6.98
CA ASN A 866 -3.06 34.35 -5.74
C ASN A 866 -3.79 33.79 -4.52
N GLY A 867 -3.03 33.57 -3.44
CA GLY A 867 -3.58 33.23 -2.14
C GLY A 867 -4.43 34.35 -1.52
N ILE A 868 -5.17 34.02 -0.48
CA ILE A 868 -6.12 34.92 0.19
C ILE A 868 -5.48 35.46 1.47
N SER A 869 -5.41 36.79 1.60
CA SER A 869 -5.01 37.39 2.88
C SER A 869 -6.07 37.14 3.95
N ARG A 870 -5.66 37.00 5.21
CA ARG A 870 -6.59 36.77 6.32
C ARG A 870 -7.62 37.89 6.46
N GLU A 871 -7.20 39.15 6.30
CA GLU A 871 -8.12 40.31 6.31
C GLU A 871 -9.16 40.22 5.20
N ARG A 872 -8.75 39.80 3.99
CA ARG A 872 -9.69 39.59 2.88
C ARG A 872 -10.64 38.44 3.19
N LEU A 873 -10.15 37.33 3.74
CA LEU A 873 -11.01 36.21 4.10
C LEU A 873 -12.03 36.60 5.19
N LYS A 874 -11.64 37.46 6.15
CA LYS A 874 -12.58 38.02 7.14
C LYS A 874 -13.69 38.84 6.49
N ARG A 875 -13.35 39.69 5.51
CA ARG A 875 -14.36 40.46 4.75
C ARG A 875 -15.30 39.55 3.95
N ILE A 876 -14.75 38.52 3.31
CA ILE A 876 -15.54 37.51 2.59
C ILE A 876 -16.47 36.77 3.57
N ASN A 877 -15.97 36.38 4.73
CA ASN A 877 -16.76 35.70 5.75
C ASN A 877 -17.86 36.59 6.35
N ALA A 878 -17.65 37.91 6.47
CA ALA A 878 -18.69 38.83 6.92
C ALA A 878 -19.91 38.84 5.97
N ILE A 879 -19.69 38.58 4.69
CA ILE A 879 -20.73 38.52 3.65
C ILE A 879 -21.33 37.11 3.58
N LEU A 880 -20.49 36.08 3.46
CA LEU A 880 -20.93 34.71 3.21
C LEU A 880 -21.32 33.93 4.48
N LYS A 881 -20.91 34.39 5.67
CA LYS A 881 -21.21 33.80 6.99
C LYS A 881 -20.97 32.29 7.08
N GLY A 882 -19.82 31.81 6.60
CA GLY A 882 -19.46 30.39 6.66
C GLY A 882 -18.59 30.06 7.88
N ASN A 883 -19.00 29.11 8.73
CA ASN A 883 -18.24 28.74 9.93
C ASN A 883 -16.79 28.33 9.58
N ASN A 884 -16.59 27.46 8.59
CA ASN A 884 -15.25 27.04 8.17
C ASN A 884 -14.35 28.20 7.66
N LEU A 885 -14.95 29.26 7.10
CA LEU A 885 -14.20 30.45 6.66
C LEU A 885 -13.77 31.31 7.86
N LYS A 886 -14.61 31.38 8.90
CA LYS A 886 -14.31 32.09 10.15
C LYS A 886 -13.10 31.45 10.83
N ASP A 887 -13.09 30.13 10.93
CA ASP A 887 -12.03 29.38 11.62
C ASP A 887 -10.71 29.50 10.86
N LEU A 888 -10.74 29.28 9.54
CA LEU A 888 -9.55 29.43 8.68
C LEU A 888 -8.99 30.86 8.66
N ALA A 889 -9.85 31.89 8.72
CA ALA A 889 -9.39 33.28 8.79
C ALA A 889 -8.70 33.61 10.12
N ASN A 890 -9.13 32.98 11.21
CA ASN A 890 -8.61 33.18 12.56
C ASN A 890 -7.57 32.13 12.99
N SER A 891 -7.32 31.10 12.18
CA SER A 891 -6.46 29.97 12.52
C SER A 891 -5.04 30.34 12.92
N ASP A 892 -4.39 29.43 13.65
CA ASP A 892 -2.99 29.54 14.06
C ASP A 892 -2.04 28.88 13.04
N ILE A 893 -2.56 28.54 11.85
CA ILE A 893 -1.82 27.87 10.78
C ILE A 893 -1.12 28.89 9.88
N TYR A 894 0.15 28.65 9.58
CA TYR A 894 0.87 29.28 8.47
C TYR A 894 1.09 28.24 7.39
N TRP A 895 0.82 28.61 6.14
CA TRP A 895 0.92 27.70 4.99
C TRP A 895 2.27 27.86 4.33
N ASP A 896 3.19 26.96 4.64
CA ASP A 896 4.56 27.00 4.13
C ASP A 896 4.75 26.05 2.96
N GLU A 897 5.57 26.47 2.00
CA GLU A 897 5.73 25.78 0.72
C GLU A 897 6.84 24.73 0.81
N ILE A 898 6.60 23.52 0.29
CA ILE A 898 7.60 22.47 0.17
C ILE A 898 8.58 22.85 -0.95
N VAL A 899 9.88 22.83 -0.67
CA VAL A 899 10.94 23.18 -1.63
C VAL A 899 11.83 22.00 -1.99
N GLU A 900 12.00 21.02 -1.08
CA GLU A 900 12.80 19.82 -1.31
C GLU A 900 12.11 18.61 -0.66
N LEU A 901 12.18 17.47 -1.35
CA LEU A 901 11.72 16.14 -0.90
C LEU A 901 12.76 15.12 -1.34
N ASN A 902 13.57 14.63 -0.41
CA ASN A 902 14.71 13.76 -0.71
C ASN A 902 14.59 12.41 0.01
N PRO A 903 14.74 11.26 -0.66
CA PRO A 903 14.89 9.97 0.01
C PRO A 903 16.23 9.92 0.77
N LEU A 904 16.21 9.42 2.02
CA LEU A 904 17.41 9.29 2.87
C LEU A 904 17.86 7.84 3.09
N GLY A 905 16.97 6.86 2.95
CA GLY A 905 17.25 5.43 3.21
C GLY A 905 16.38 4.88 4.34
N GLU A 906 16.68 3.68 4.83
CA GLU A 906 15.95 3.07 5.95
C GLU A 906 16.49 3.53 7.31
N GLU A 907 15.59 3.99 8.19
CA GLU A 907 15.91 4.32 9.58
C GLU A 907 14.84 3.75 10.53
N ASP A 908 15.19 3.69 11.82
CA ASP A 908 14.26 3.38 12.91
C ASP A 908 13.20 4.48 13.04
N VAL A 909 11.94 4.09 13.03
CA VAL A 909 10.77 4.97 13.05
C VAL A 909 9.90 4.75 14.28
N PHE A 910 9.22 5.82 14.65
CA PHE A 910 8.44 5.96 15.85
C PHE A 910 7.13 6.68 15.50
N ASP A 911 6.12 6.48 16.34
CA ASP A 911 4.88 7.23 16.26
C ASP A 911 4.36 7.55 17.67
N ALA A 912 3.37 8.43 17.74
CA ALA A 912 2.78 8.87 18.99
C ALA A 912 1.25 9.02 18.91
N THR A 913 0.62 8.74 20.05
CA THR A 913 -0.83 8.79 20.23
C THR A 913 -1.22 10.05 20.97
N VAL A 914 -2.00 10.91 20.32
CA VAL A 914 -2.64 12.10 20.89
C VAL A 914 -4.14 11.91 20.94
N GLU A 915 -4.72 12.11 22.13
CA GLU A 915 -6.15 11.93 22.37
C GLU A 915 -6.99 13.09 21.81
N GLY A 916 -8.13 12.74 21.20
CA GLY A 916 -9.15 13.69 20.73
C GLY A 916 -8.89 14.24 19.33
N VAL A 917 -7.70 14.81 19.07
CA VAL A 917 -7.41 15.56 17.82
C VAL A 917 -6.52 14.83 16.82
N HIS A 918 -5.87 13.75 17.25
CA HIS A 918 -5.11 12.84 16.39
C HIS A 918 -4.00 13.49 15.54
N ASN A 919 -3.44 14.60 16.02
CA ASN A 919 -2.30 15.27 15.40
C ASN A 919 -1.42 15.90 16.48
N PHE A 920 -0.20 16.31 16.12
CA PHE A 920 0.70 17.05 16.99
C PHE A 920 1.71 17.89 16.20
N LEU A 921 2.40 18.77 16.91
CA LEU A 921 3.50 19.57 16.39
C LEU A 921 4.83 18.81 16.51
N ALA A 922 5.49 18.57 15.38
CA ALA A 922 6.77 17.89 15.29
C ALA A 922 7.74 18.72 14.44
N ASN A 923 8.92 19.07 14.97
CA ASN A 923 9.88 19.96 14.30
C ASN A 923 9.25 21.25 13.71
N ASP A 924 8.30 21.84 14.44
CA ASP A 924 7.48 22.99 14.00
C ASP A 924 6.62 22.74 12.75
N ILE A 925 6.20 21.49 12.51
CA ILE A 925 5.29 21.10 11.43
C ILE A 925 4.11 20.33 12.05
N ILE A 926 2.89 20.60 11.56
CA ILE A 926 1.68 19.92 12.06
C ILE A 926 1.54 18.59 11.31
N VAL A 927 1.57 17.48 12.05
CA VAL A 927 1.60 16.10 11.54
C VAL A 927 0.52 15.24 12.19
N HIS A 928 0.01 14.21 11.49
CA HIS A 928 -1.09 13.35 11.97
C HIS A 928 -0.57 12.05 12.62
N ASN A 929 -1.38 11.44 13.50
CA ASN A 929 -1.11 10.11 14.09
C ASN A 929 -1.50 8.98 13.13
N SER A 930 -1.17 7.73 13.43
CA SER A 930 -1.57 6.59 12.59
C SER A 930 -2.93 5.95 12.93
N ILE A 931 -3.45 5.11 12.02
CA ILE A 931 -4.81 4.51 12.06
C ILE A 931 -5.03 3.48 13.16
N GLU A 932 -3.97 2.85 13.68
CA GLU A 932 -4.08 1.82 14.72
C GLU A 932 -4.63 2.35 16.05
N GLN A 933 -4.72 3.67 16.20
CA GLN A 933 -5.13 4.35 17.43
C GLN A 933 -6.60 4.14 17.80
N ASP A 934 -7.49 4.08 16.81
CA ASP A 934 -8.94 3.94 17.03
C ASP A 934 -9.36 2.53 17.49
N ALA A 935 -8.52 1.53 17.21
CA ALA A 935 -8.72 0.15 17.63
C ALA A 935 -8.32 -0.06 19.11
N ASP A 936 -9.18 -0.74 19.89
CA ASP A 936 -8.82 -1.14 21.27
C ASP A 936 -7.81 -2.30 21.27
N ILE A 937 -7.91 -3.18 20.28
CA ILE A 937 -7.03 -4.33 20.07
C ILE A 937 -6.58 -4.32 18.61
N VAL A 938 -5.29 -4.53 18.37
CA VAL A 938 -4.75 -4.86 17.04
C VAL A 938 -4.10 -6.21 17.15
N ALA A 939 -4.57 -7.16 16.34
CA ALA A 939 -4.01 -8.49 16.24
C ALA A 939 -3.56 -8.75 14.80
N PHE A 940 -2.43 -9.42 14.66
CA PHE A 940 -1.94 -9.94 13.38
C PHE A 940 -2.05 -11.44 13.36
N ILE A 941 -2.20 -11.98 12.15
CA ILE A 941 -2.14 -13.41 11.94
C ILE A 941 -0.81 -13.70 11.25
N TYR A 942 -0.05 -14.61 11.84
CA TYR A 942 1.26 -15.00 11.39
C TYR A 942 1.34 -16.52 11.35
N ARG A 943 1.73 -17.10 10.23
CA ARG A 943 1.96 -18.54 10.13
C ARG A 943 3.45 -18.76 9.91
N PRO A 944 4.23 -19.19 10.92
CA PRO A 944 5.65 -19.46 10.74
C PRO A 944 5.93 -20.41 9.58
N GLU A 945 5.08 -21.43 9.40
CA GLU A 945 5.13 -22.38 8.30
C GLU A 945 5.01 -21.76 6.89
N TYR A 946 4.26 -20.65 6.76
CA TYR A 946 4.14 -19.88 5.52
C TYR A 946 5.45 -19.15 5.16
N TYR A 947 6.35 -18.98 6.14
CA TYR A 947 7.65 -18.33 5.98
C TYR A 947 8.83 -19.29 6.12
N ASP A 948 8.57 -20.61 5.98
CA ASP A 948 9.57 -21.68 6.10
C ASP A 948 10.26 -21.78 7.47
N ILE A 949 9.62 -21.26 8.52
CA ILE A 949 10.07 -21.42 9.91
C ILE A 949 9.33 -22.64 10.47
N LEU A 950 9.98 -23.79 10.38
CA LEU A 950 9.41 -25.11 10.72
C LEU A 950 9.73 -25.55 12.16
N GLU A 951 10.69 -24.90 12.81
CA GLU A 951 11.12 -25.18 14.17
C GLU A 951 11.24 -23.85 14.95
N ASP A 952 10.89 -23.86 16.23
CA ASP A 952 11.15 -22.71 17.11
C ASP A 952 12.58 -22.72 17.67
N GLU A 953 12.93 -21.71 18.49
CA GLU A 953 14.26 -21.58 19.10
C GLU A 953 14.63 -22.75 20.04
N GLU A 954 13.64 -23.57 20.42
CA GLU A 954 13.77 -24.74 21.28
C GLU A 954 13.74 -26.06 20.49
N GLY A 955 13.60 -26.01 19.16
CA GLY A 955 13.61 -27.17 18.26
C GLY A 955 12.25 -27.88 18.12
N GLN A 956 11.14 -27.27 18.57
CA GLN A 956 9.80 -27.85 18.45
C GLN A 956 9.18 -27.54 17.08
N SER A 957 8.44 -28.50 16.51
CA SER A 957 7.83 -28.32 15.18
C SER A 957 6.71 -27.26 15.19
N LEU A 958 6.77 -26.35 14.22
CA LEU A 958 5.78 -25.29 13.96
C LEU A 958 4.83 -25.62 12.79
N LYS A 959 4.84 -26.87 12.32
CA LYS A 959 4.00 -27.33 11.20
C LYS A 959 2.51 -27.26 11.57
N GLY A 960 1.68 -26.66 10.72
CA GLY A 960 0.26 -26.46 11.00
C GLY A 960 -0.02 -25.48 12.15
N ILE A 961 0.96 -24.73 12.64
CA ILE A 961 0.76 -23.71 13.68
C ILE A 961 0.49 -22.35 13.03
N ALA A 962 -0.57 -21.69 13.49
CA ALA A 962 -0.84 -20.29 13.23
C ALA A 962 -0.77 -19.49 14.53
N GLU A 963 -0.29 -18.26 14.44
CA GLU A 963 -0.11 -17.36 15.56
C GLU A 963 -1.00 -16.13 15.39
N VAL A 964 -1.85 -15.86 16.38
CA VAL A 964 -2.56 -14.60 16.53
C VAL A 964 -1.76 -13.72 17.48
N ILE A 965 -1.05 -12.75 16.92
CA ILE A 965 -0.16 -11.83 17.62
C ILE A 965 -0.94 -10.59 18.04
N VAL A 966 -1.27 -10.47 19.32
CA VAL A 966 -1.88 -9.25 19.88
C VAL A 966 -0.79 -8.18 20.02
N ALA A 967 -0.63 -7.35 19.00
CA ALA A 967 0.39 -6.30 18.91
C ALA A 967 -0.03 -4.99 19.61
N LYS A 968 -1.34 -4.77 19.81
CA LYS A 968 -1.87 -3.69 20.64
C LYS A 968 -3.03 -4.19 21.48
N HIS A 969 -3.07 -3.80 22.75
CA HIS A 969 -4.22 -4.02 23.63
C HIS A 969 -4.36 -2.83 24.59
N ARG A 970 -5.53 -2.17 24.61
CA ARG A 970 -5.75 -0.94 25.39
C ARG A 970 -5.80 -1.17 26.91
N HIS A 971 -6.32 -2.32 27.35
CA HIS A 971 -6.56 -2.63 28.77
C HIS A 971 -5.97 -3.98 29.23
N GLY A 972 -4.86 -4.44 28.63
CA GLY A 972 -4.38 -5.81 28.81
C GLY A 972 -3.01 -6.05 28.21
N ALA A 973 -2.45 -7.24 28.44
CA ALA A 973 -1.10 -7.59 28.00
C ALA A 973 -1.04 -7.92 26.50
N LEU A 974 0.09 -7.60 25.88
CA LEU A 974 0.44 -8.11 24.55
C LEU A 974 0.77 -9.61 24.70
N LYS A 975 0.16 -10.46 23.85
CA LYS A 975 0.41 -11.90 23.86
C LYS A 975 0.35 -12.46 22.44
N THR A 976 1.09 -13.53 22.19
CA THR A 976 0.91 -14.36 20.99
C THR A 976 0.11 -15.58 21.38
N ILE A 977 -1.02 -15.82 20.70
CA ILE A 977 -1.85 -17.01 20.87
C ILE A 977 -1.50 -17.95 19.72
N LYS A 978 -1.08 -19.18 20.02
CA LYS A 978 -0.85 -20.20 19.00
C LYS A 978 -2.15 -20.99 18.79
N LEU A 979 -2.45 -21.35 17.54
CA LEU A 979 -3.63 -22.11 17.09
C LEU A 979 -3.16 -23.18 16.10
N ARG A 980 -3.95 -24.24 15.94
CA ARG A 980 -3.77 -25.21 14.85
C ARG A 980 -4.51 -24.74 13.60
N PHE A 981 -3.88 -24.85 12.44
CA PHE A 981 -4.47 -24.54 11.13
C PHE A 981 -4.48 -25.79 10.25
N THR A 982 -5.68 -26.16 9.78
CA THR A 982 -5.91 -27.25 8.84
C THR A 982 -6.26 -26.66 7.48
N ASP A 983 -5.33 -26.79 6.53
CA ASP A 983 -5.39 -26.23 5.18
C ASP A 983 -6.57 -26.77 4.36
N GLU A 984 -6.84 -28.08 4.46
CA GLU A 984 -7.88 -28.79 3.68
C GLU A 984 -9.29 -28.21 3.86
N PHE A 985 -9.59 -27.67 5.04
CA PHE A 985 -10.88 -27.05 5.37
C PHE A 985 -10.76 -25.54 5.61
N ALA A 986 -9.56 -25.00 5.47
CA ALA A 986 -9.24 -23.63 5.86
C ALA A 986 -9.66 -23.31 7.31
N ARG A 987 -9.56 -24.30 8.21
CA ARG A 987 -10.07 -24.25 9.59
C ARG A 987 -8.96 -23.94 10.57
N PHE A 988 -9.31 -23.16 11.59
CA PHE A 988 -8.48 -22.91 12.76
C PHE A 988 -9.12 -23.61 13.96
N SER A 989 -8.32 -24.29 14.77
CA SER A 989 -8.75 -25.00 15.99
C SER A 989 -7.77 -24.77 17.14
N ASP A 990 -8.16 -25.16 18.35
CA ASP A 990 -7.27 -25.15 19.50
C ASP A 990 -6.12 -26.14 19.30
N LEU A 991 -4.98 -25.87 19.94
CA LEU A 991 -3.78 -26.71 19.84
C LEU A 991 -3.96 -28.08 20.51
N ASP A 992 -4.77 -28.14 21.56
CA ASP A 992 -4.94 -29.30 22.45
C ASP A 992 -6.29 -30.03 22.24
N ASP A 993 -6.97 -29.82 21.10
CA ASP A 993 -8.29 -30.39 20.82
C ASP A 993 -8.26 -31.95 20.81
N PRO A 994 -8.94 -32.65 21.76
CA PRO A 994 -8.90 -34.11 21.91
C PRO A 994 -9.69 -34.88 20.83
N ASP A 995 -10.63 -34.23 20.13
CA ASP A 995 -11.57 -34.90 19.22
C ASP A 995 -10.93 -35.46 17.94
N PHE A 996 -9.61 -35.26 17.76
CA PHE A 996 -8.86 -35.79 16.62
C PHE A 996 -8.08 -37.10 16.94
N GLY A 997 -8.06 -37.54 18.20
CA GLY A 997 -7.34 -38.76 18.62
C GLY A 997 -8.06 -40.08 18.34
N ALA A 998 -9.27 -40.05 17.77
CA ALA A 998 -10.11 -41.23 17.56
C ALA A 998 -10.39 -41.47 16.06
N LEU A 999 -9.34 -41.68 15.27
CA LEU A 999 -9.43 -42.50 14.05
C LEU A 999 -8.40 -43.63 14.19
N PRO A 1000 -8.80 -44.90 13.95
CA PRO A 1000 -8.06 -46.06 14.42
C PRO A 1000 -6.83 -46.33 13.55
N GLU A 1001 -5.64 -46.21 14.13
CA GLU A 1001 -4.44 -46.89 13.63
C GLU A 1001 -4.46 -48.35 14.12
N ASP A 1002 -4.35 -49.27 13.15
CA ASP A 1002 -4.03 -50.69 13.29
C ASP A 1002 -4.90 -51.60 14.19
N THR A 1003 -5.91 -52.23 13.58
CA THR A 1003 -6.23 -53.64 13.87
C THR A 1003 -6.83 -54.34 12.63
N PHE A 1004 -5.97 -54.93 11.79
CA PHE A 1004 -6.32 -56.08 10.95
C PHE A 1004 -5.75 -57.34 11.61
N GLU A 1005 -6.50 -57.96 12.52
CA GLU A 1005 -6.38 -59.39 12.83
C GLU A 1005 -7.78 -60.02 12.89
N SER A 1006 -7.88 -61.21 12.31
CA SER A 1006 -9.11 -61.93 11.96
C SER A 1006 -9.87 -62.53 13.17
N PRO A 1007 -11.14 -62.98 12.97
CA PRO A 1007 -12.16 -62.99 14.01
C PRO A 1007 -12.33 -64.36 14.70
N GLN A 1008 -12.35 -64.40 16.04
CA GLN A 1008 -12.99 -65.49 16.80
C GLN A 1008 -13.64 -65.01 18.11
N SER A 1009 -14.97 -65.12 18.12
CA SER A 1009 -15.88 -65.49 19.21
C SER A 1009 -15.66 -65.02 20.67
N ASN A 1010 -16.72 -64.35 21.14
CA ASN A 1010 -17.43 -64.51 22.40
C ASN A 1010 -16.91 -63.83 23.69
N ILE A 1011 -17.73 -62.87 24.15
CA ILE A 1011 -18.29 -62.68 25.51
C ILE A 1011 -17.29 -62.78 26.69
N ILE A 1012 -17.29 -61.75 27.56
CA ILE A 1012 -17.46 -61.81 29.04
C ILE A 1012 -16.94 -60.49 29.64
N THR A 1013 -17.83 -59.61 30.13
CA THR A 1013 -18.30 -59.46 31.54
C THR A 1013 -17.37 -58.61 32.41
N ARG A 1014 -17.91 -57.51 32.97
CA ARG A 1014 -17.24 -56.62 33.93
C ARG A 1014 -16.99 -57.34 35.26
N PRO A 1015 -15.80 -57.22 35.89
CA PRO A 1015 -15.60 -57.68 37.25
C PRO A 1015 -16.00 -56.58 38.26
N SER A 1016 -16.72 -57.00 39.30
CA SER A 1016 -16.90 -56.25 40.56
C SER A 1016 -15.85 -56.68 41.58
N LYS A 1017 -15.56 -55.79 42.53
CA LYS A 1017 -14.70 -55.99 43.72
C LYS A 1017 -14.95 -57.33 44.43
N MET A 1018 -13.89 -58.11 44.65
CA MET A 1018 -13.61 -58.92 45.86
C MET A 1018 -12.24 -59.61 45.75
N ASN A 1019 -11.45 -59.47 46.82
CA ASN A 1019 -10.32 -60.30 47.29
C ASN A 1019 -9.06 -60.37 46.40
N ASP A 1020 -7.93 -59.88 46.92
CA ASP A 1020 -6.83 -60.66 47.56
C ASP A 1020 -6.07 -61.46 46.49
N ASP A 1021 -4.76 -61.49 46.36
CA ASP A 1021 -3.61 -61.13 47.17
C ASP A 1021 -2.39 -61.13 46.21
N GLU A 1022 -1.32 -60.47 46.62
CA GLU A 1022 0.09 -60.89 46.45
C GLU A 1022 0.55 -61.53 45.12
N ASP A 1023 1.40 -60.84 44.35
CA ASP A 1023 2.86 -61.07 44.42
C ASP A 1023 3.61 -60.33 43.29
N ILE A 1024 4.58 -59.53 43.72
CA ILE A 1024 5.69 -59.00 42.93
C ILE A 1024 6.79 -60.07 43.02
N PRO A 1025 7.57 -60.36 41.96
CA PRO A 1025 8.90 -59.75 41.96
C PRO A 1025 9.49 -59.47 40.57
N PHE A 1026 9.86 -58.20 40.37
CA PHE A 1026 11.09 -57.64 39.79
C PHE A 1026 10.86 -56.46 38.85
#